data_AF-A0A6I7QUA5-F1
#
_entry.id   AF-A0A6I7QUA5-F1
#
_cell.length_a   1.000
_cell.length_b   1.000
_cell.length_c   1.000
_cell.angle_alpha   90.00
_cell.angle_beta   90.00
_cell.angle_gamma   90.00
#
_symmetry.space_group_name_H-M   'P 1'
#
loop_
_entity.id
_entity.type
_entity.pdbx_description
1 polymer ?
#
loop_
_entity_poly.entity_id
_entity_poly.type
_entity_poly.pdbx_seq_one_letter_code
_entity_poly.pdbx_strand_id
1 'polypeptide(L)'
;MSLLSLPLLLFPVPAWSQNADPLPPERTIGVVIGYVQASRADQQKLFETSLEGALHRAGAESGRVSFARRSSSGTPRIDVVAMNTPENRMIALTFSGPGGENAVMLIRSPWDDLLPRTLTQALRFFEPALLGYPGMPEGALLLEDFFPLESIRAPSPGLGMMSLYPVDIALRPEGRVVVAGASFAVEIDRYFRITGYPGSDLLEQGIFNYAGAVDTTPAGTIYFRPSQGSDIYRVLDGVDRTHRLRAGVGGHGPFVVLPDGAVVTIDAISKRASTFSGQIRQDLPLFLYPDSYITAATAGPTGTIWALDTVEQRVVIFSPEGRPVDTIVPALPQMSAAQTVAMHVYPGGEFLMLTRAGLWKLQRDGRPIWHLAELPPVVGTTFMQVSGLTVDAERGLIYLLDGGNRLLIRLRDTAIEAPDQPESLATLQRINGDLNTRREAPDLLLAKARVYAETGATHLTEATYQHVLDVDPYNAEATAGLEHVRIIRLEAEARRLASIARSQLETMGPATAQASYTQALQSFERILALRPDSEEVRRAMEELREAFSPRDTAGDAVSTPLRIDRVTMENLFPGLFSAYRSRPVGEITLTNRGDEPITALRVSAEVRRYSDFPTETALDRPLDPGETVTMPVRIILNDAVFTVEEDLPLQARITVQGESGGREFTTAGSTGFTLYRRSALSWIETERLAGFITPHEGNVSRFAMAAANAATGVSPAGFSRSFVRAMQIADTLGLHGILYVEDPHTPISEILGRDDVIDTVRFPRTTLLNRAGDCDDTTTLLCSLYEAAGIRTAIVTTPDHVLMAFDTGDSPDNRWIYEEAGFSVFVREDRLWLPVETTVLGEGFGRALEAGTRFVRAAGGTDQAGFVTTEHAWRQYPTIPIPATELNVPLPPEEEIRRQVQQSGVELQRLLYHAAVGRIEASLQGRSGDAGLEGMIRLGALHLRFGETGAAERVLLEARSASPEAMLPPIHLATLYITDARPTEALEVLQPLYARAPRSLLVNALMARASLDLGQVTEGRKYAEAVESRSPELARRYGISLEGGASRASAEVDPRSFALPAREEDTR
;
A
#
# COMPACT_ATOMS: atom_id res chain seq x y z
N MET A 1 0.97 -49.79 24.70
CA MET A 1 0.15 -49.54 25.91
C MET A 1 -0.22 -48.07 25.93
N SER A 2 -1.54 -47.81 25.94
CA SER A 2 -2.21 -46.50 26.06
C SER A 2 -1.96 -45.49 24.93
N LEU A 3 -2.57 -45.75 23.77
CA LEU A 3 -2.71 -44.82 22.64
C LEU A 3 -3.58 -43.61 23.01
N LEU A 4 -3.02 -42.42 22.85
CA LEU A 4 -3.72 -41.13 22.84
C LEU A 4 -4.45 -40.97 21.49
N SER A 5 -5.72 -41.35 21.46
CA SER A 5 -6.67 -40.85 20.47
C SER A 5 -7.11 -39.44 20.88
N LEU A 6 -6.58 -38.41 20.22
CA LEU A 6 -7.13 -37.06 20.26
C LEU A 6 -8.57 -37.09 19.70
N PRO A 7 -9.56 -36.52 20.39
CA PRO A 7 -10.93 -36.54 19.90
C PRO A 7 -11.06 -35.56 18.73
N LEU A 8 -11.65 -36.02 17.63
CA LEU A 8 -12.29 -35.13 16.65
C LEU A 8 -13.33 -34.27 17.41
N LEU A 9 -13.00 -33.01 17.67
CA LEU A 9 -13.98 -32.00 18.08
C LEU A 9 -14.78 -31.59 16.84
N LEU A 10 -15.67 -32.49 16.39
CA LEU A 10 -16.87 -32.09 15.68
C LEU A 10 -17.73 -31.32 16.69
N PHE A 11 -17.64 -30.00 16.70
CA PHE A 11 -18.63 -29.21 17.41
C PHE A 11 -19.99 -29.44 16.75
N PRO A 12 -21.06 -29.67 17.54
CA PRO A 12 -22.39 -29.75 16.97
C PRO A 12 -22.72 -28.39 16.37
N VAL A 13 -23.12 -28.38 15.09
CA VAL A 13 -24.05 -27.36 14.61
C VAL A 13 -25.18 -27.33 15.64
N PRO A 14 -25.52 -26.19 16.26
CA PRO A 14 -26.63 -26.16 17.18
C PRO A 14 -27.85 -26.67 16.42
N ALA A 15 -28.31 -27.87 16.77
CA ALA A 15 -29.66 -28.27 16.44
C ALA A 15 -30.54 -27.26 17.18
N TRP A 16 -31.02 -26.24 16.47
CA TRP A 16 -32.08 -25.39 16.98
C TRP A 16 -33.26 -26.32 17.20
N SER A 17 -33.40 -26.73 18.46
CA SER A 17 -34.54 -27.48 18.92
C SER A 17 -35.79 -26.69 18.55
N GLN A 18 -36.86 -27.41 18.22
CA GLN A 18 -38.20 -26.87 17.99
C GLN A 18 -38.80 -26.15 19.22
N ASN A 19 -38.00 -25.87 20.26
CA ASN A 19 -38.37 -25.16 21.48
C ASN A 19 -37.36 -24.03 21.74
N ALA A 20 -37.43 -22.96 20.95
CA ALA A 20 -37.02 -21.65 21.44
C ALA A 20 -38.23 -21.07 22.18
N ASP A 21 -38.05 -20.62 23.43
CA ASP A 21 -39.05 -19.80 24.11
C ASP A 21 -39.43 -18.61 23.21
N PRO A 22 -40.72 -18.26 23.10
CA PRO A 22 -41.14 -17.16 22.24
C PRO A 22 -40.54 -15.86 22.78
N LEU A 23 -39.71 -15.22 21.97
CA LEU A 23 -39.29 -13.82 22.18
C LEU A 23 -40.52 -12.95 22.47
N PRO A 24 -40.39 -11.91 23.33
CA PRO A 24 -41.50 -11.02 23.66
C PRO A 24 -42.14 -10.42 22.40
N PRO A 25 -43.43 -10.01 22.45
CA PRO A 25 -44.18 -9.64 21.26
C PRO A 25 -43.68 -8.29 20.70
N GLU A 26 -42.62 -8.33 19.89
CA GLU A 26 -42.07 -7.17 19.22
C GLU A 26 -42.84 -6.85 17.95
N ARG A 27 -43.01 -5.55 17.67
CA ARG A 27 -43.65 -5.02 16.47
C ARG A 27 -42.94 -5.58 15.23
N THR A 28 -43.67 -6.36 14.44
CA THR A 28 -43.19 -6.85 13.14
C THR A 28 -43.46 -5.78 12.08
N ILE A 29 -42.41 -5.23 11.47
CA ILE A 29 -42.53 -4.36 10.29
C ILE A 29 -42.39 -5.26 9.05
N GLY A 30 -43.48 -5.85 8.60
CA GLY A 30 -43.48 -6.66 7.37
C GLY A 30 -43.48 -5.77 6.13
N VAL A 31 -42.44 -5.85 5.29
CA VAL A 31 -42.41 -5.18 3.98
C VAL A 31 -42.48 -6.25 2.89
N VAL A 32 -43.64 -6.37 2.25
CA VAL A 32 -43.84 -7.26 1.10
C VAL A 32 -43.71 -6.44 -0.17
N ILE A 33 -42.68 -6.70 -0.98
CA ILE A 33 -42.50 -6.07 -2.30
C ILE A 33 -43.08 -7.03 -3.34
N GLY A 34 -44.26 -6.71 -3.87
CA GLY A 34 -44.83 -7.39 -5.03
C GLY A 34 -44.24 -6.84 -6.33
N TYR A 35 -43.93 -7.69 -7.30
CA TYR A 35 -43.37 -7.25 -8.58
C TYR A 35 -44.43 -6.68 -9.54
N VAL A 36 -44.03 -5.59 -10.20
CA VAL A 36 -44.48 -5.15 -11.53
C VAL A 36 -43.40 -5.57 -12.55
N GLN A 37 -43.76 -5.80 -13.82
CA GLN A 37 -42.86 -6.22 -14.91
C GLN A 37 -41.64 -5.27 -15.05
N ALA A 38 -40.49 -5.63 -14.47
CA ALA A 38 -39.23 -4.86 -14.54
C ALA A 38 -38.02 -5.79 -14.76
N SER A 39 -36.89 -5.25 -15.23
CA SER A 39 -35.66 -6.03 -15.52
C SER A 39 -34.98 -6.53 -14.23
N ARG A 40 -34.25 -7.65 -14.28
CA ARG A 40 -33.57 -8.25 -13.09
C ARG A 40 -32.69 -7.25 -12.32
N ALA A 41 -32.10 -6.26 -13.00
CA ALA A 41 -31.29 -5.21 -12.39
C ALA A 41 -32.14 -4.17 -11.65
N ASP A 42 -33.25 -3.73 -12.23
CA ASP A 42 -34.18 -2.78 -11.59
C ASP A 42 -34.84 -3.41 -10.36
N GLN A 43 -35.15 -4.71 -10.45
CA GLN A 43 -35.68 -5.52 -9.38
C GLN A 43 -34.71 -5.63 -8.19
N GLN A 44 -33.42 -5.85 -8.46
CA GLN A 44 -32.36 -5.85 -7.45
C GLN A 44 -32.23 -4.49 -6.77
N LYS A 45 -32.20 -3.40 -7.55
CA LYS A 45 -32.08 -2.03 -7.02
C LYS A 45 -33.25 -1.64 -6.12
N LEU A 46 -34.48 -2.00 -6.51
CA LEU A 46 -35.69 -1.74 -5.71
C LEU A 46 -35.65 -2.48 -4.37
N PHE A 47 -35.12 -3.71 -4.38
CA PHE A 47 -34.95 -4.53 -3.18
C PHE A 47 -33.83 -3.98 -2.27
N GLU A 48 -32.66 -3.64 -2.82
CA GLU A 48 -31.55 -3.00 -2.08
C GLU A 48 -32.02 -1.70 -1.39
N THR A 49 -32.70 -0.82 -2.13
CA THR A 49 -33.28 0.45 -1.59
C THR A 49 -34.31 0.19 -0.48
N SER A 50 -35.12 -0.86 -0.63
CA SER A 50 -36.15 -1.19 0.36
C SER A 50 -35.56 -1.83 1.62
N LEU A 51 -34.48 -2.60 1.48
CA LEU A 51 -33.73 -3.16 2.60
C LEU A 51 -33.04 -2.04 3.38
N GLU A 52 -32.33 -1.13 2.70
CA GLU A 52 -31.71 0.05 3.33
C GLU A 52 -32.74 0.86 4.10
N GLY A 53 -33.87 1.20 3.47
CA GLY A 53 -34.94 1.95 4.12
C GLY A 53 -35.54 1.24 5.33
N ALA A 54 -35.55 -0.10 5.37
CA ALA A 54 -36.05 -0.84 6.52
C ALA A 54 -35.00 -1.04 7.62
N LEU A 55 -33.72 -1.16 7.29
CA LEU A 55 -32.63 -1.20 8.26
C LEU A 55 -32.43 0.15 8.94
N HIS A 56 -32.58 1.25 8.20
CA HIS A 56 -32.64 2.59 8.78
C HIS A 56 -33.79 2.69 9.80
N ARG A 57 -34.95 2.10 9.51
CA ARG A 57 -36.08 2.03 10.46
C ARG A 57 -35.78 1.12 11.66
N ALA A 58 -35.16 -0.05 11.44
CA ALA A 58 -34.78 -0.99 12.49
C ALA A 58 -33.65 -0.46 13.40
N GLY A 59 -32.80 0.43 12.87
CA GLY A 59 -31.81 1.17 13.66
C GLY A 59 -32.41 2.24 14.55
N ALA A 60 -33.60 2.76 14.19
CA ALA A 60 -34.33 3.73 14.99
C ALA A 60 -35.27 3.08 16.02
N GLU A 61 -35.84 1.91 15.72
CA GLU A 61 -36.74 1.16 16.60
C GLU A 61 -36.42 -0.35 16.50
N SER A 62 -36.08 -1.01 17.63
CA SER A 62 -35.89 -2.46 17.68
C SER A 62 -37.12 -3.19 17.10
N GLY A 63 -36.95 -4.01 16.05
CA GLY A 63 -38.07 -4.70 15.43
C GLY A 63 -37.70 -5.70 14.33
N ARG A 64 -38.55 -6.73 14.19
CA ARG A 64 -38.43 -7.76 13.15
C ARG A 64 -38.89 -7.24 11.80
N VAL A 65 -38.03 -7.28 10.78
CA VAL A 65 -38.35 -6.86 9.40
C VAL A 65 -38.28 -8.04 8.42
N SER A 66 -39.39 -8.74 8.21
CA SER A 66 -39.43 -9.83 7.21
C SER A 66 -39.65 -9.28 5.80
N PHE A 67 -38.83 -9.72 4.85
CA PHE A 67 -39.03 -9.52 3.41
C PHE A 67 -39.45 -10.84 2.77
N ALA A 68 -40.13 -10.80 1.62
CA ALA A 68 -40.41 -12.00 0.85
C ALA A 68 -40.37 -11.67 -0.65
N ARG A 69 -39.45 -12.30 -1.38
CA ARG A 69 -39.46 -12.34 -2.85
C ARG A 69 -40.43 -13.44 -3.26
N ARG A 70 -41.61 -13.09 -3.77
CA ARG A 70 -42.60 -14.06 -4.30
C ARG A 70 -42.84 -13.82 -5.80
N SER A 71 -42.61 -14.87 -6.59
CA SER A 71 -43.22 -15.08 -7.90
C SER A 71 -43.67 -16.55 -7.95
N SER A 72 -44.62 -16.86 -8.83
CA SER A 72 -45.29 -18.18 -8.96
C SER A 72 -44.31 -19.36 -8.83
N SER A 73 -44.55 -20.20 -7.80
CA SER A 73 -43.97 -21.52 -7.54
C SER A 73 -42.56 -21.79 -8.12
N GLY A 74 -41.51 -21.48 -7.34
CA GLY A 74 -40.13 -21.90 -7.65
C GLY A 74 -39.01 -20.90 -7.38
N THR A 75 -39.27 -19.74 -6.76
CA THR A 75 -38.25 -18.69 -6.50
C THR A 75 -37.79 -18.66 -5.03
N PRO A 76 -36.51 -18.34 -4.73
CA PRO A 76 -36.00 -18.26 -3.36
C PRO A 76 -36.64 -17.12 -2.53
N ARG A 77 -36.84 -17.38 -1.23
CA ARG A 77 -37.35 -16.43 -0.23
C ARG A 77 -36.19 -15.94 0.65
N ILE A 78 -36.21 -14.68 1.08
CA ILE A 78 -35.21 -14.09 1.99
C ILE A 78 -35.93 -13.45 3.16
N ASP A 79 -35.85 -14.03 4.36
CA ASP A 79 -36.34 -13.43 5.60
C ASP A 79 -35.19 -12.68 6.29
N VAL A 80 -35.45 -11.45 6.75
CA VAL A 80 -34.48 -10.67 7.54
C VAL A 80 -35.03 -10.51 8.96
N VAL A 81 -34.17 -10.64 9.96
CA VAL A 81 -34.50 -10.34 11.35
C VAL A 81 -33.38 -9.46 11.88
N ALA A 82 -33.70 -8.25 12.31
CA ALA A 82 -32.73 -7.31 12.84
C ALA A 82 -33.08 -6.95 14.29
N MET A 83 -32.07 -6.87 15.14
CA MET A 83 -32.17 -6.46 16.53
C MET A 83 -30.93 -5.63 16.85
N ASN A 84 -31.13 -4.43 17.36
CA ASN A 84 -30.04 -3.52 17.71
C ASN A 84 -30.25 -2.98 19.13
N THR A 85 -29.99 -3.82 20.13
CA THR A 85 -29.97 -3.39 21.53
C THR A 85 -28.53 -3.26 22.02
N PRO A 86 -28.27 -2.50 23.10
CA PRO A 86 -26.94 -2.43 23.71
C PRO A 86 -26.38 -3.81 24.10
N GLU A 87 -27.26 -4.75 24.48
CA GLU A 87 -26.89 -6.10 24.90
C GLU A 87 -26.85 -7.12 23.76
N ASN A 88 -27.56 -6.87 22.65
CA ASN A 88 -27.68 -7.83 21.56
C ASN A 88 -27.87 -7.13 20.20
N ARG A 89 -26.77 -7.06 19.43
CA ARG A 89 -26.79 -6.63 18.03
C ARG A 89 -26.75 -7.85 17.13
N MET A 90 -27.73 -7.95 16.23
CA MET A 90 -27.85 -9.07 15.30
C MET A 90 -28.66 -8.66 14.07
N ILE A 91 -28.21 -9.07 12.89
CA ILE A 91 -29.00 -9.20 11.69
C ILE A 91 -28.89 -10.66 11.25
N ALA A 92 -30.01 -11.37 11.20
CA ALA A 92 -30.11 -12.70 10.62
C ALA A 92 -30.76 -12.61 9.24
N LEU A 93 -30.09 -13.14 8.23
CA LEU A 93 -30.60 -13.29 6.86
C LEU A 93 -30.85 -14.77 6.62
N THR A 94 -32.10 -15.17 6.43
CA THR A 94 -32.48 -16.56 6.12
C THR A 94 -32.94 -16.66 4.68
N PHE A 95 -32.21 -17.42 3.87
CA PHE A 95 -32.50 -17.66 2.47
C PHE A 95 -33.07 -19.06 2.31
N SER A 96 -34.27 -19.19 1.73
CA SER A 96 -34.94 -20.47 1.48
C SER A 96 -35.00 -20.76 -0.01
N GLY A 97 -34.42 -21.87 -0.45
CA GLY A 97 -34.45 -22.35 -1.83
C GLY A 97 -35.78 -23.02 -2.20
N PRO A 98 -36.08 -23.17 -3.51
CA PRO A 98 -37.31 -23.80 -3.99
C PRO A 98 -37.43 -25.29 -3.63
N GLY A 99 -36.33 -25.96 -3.32
CA GLY A 99 -36.28 -27.36 -2.84
C GLY A 99 -36.42 -27.54 -1.32
N GLY A 100 -36.59 -26.46 -0.55
CA GLY A 100 -36.67 -26.51 0.92
C GLY A 100 -35.34 -26.38 1.67
N GLU A 101 -34.23 -26.19 0.95
CA GLU A 101 -32.92 -25.85 1.50
C GLU A 101 -32.93 -24.46 2.15
N ASN A 102 -32.20 -24.26 3.25
CA ASN A 102 -32.06 -22.97 3.90
C ASN A 102 -30.59 -22.63 4.15
N ALA A 103 -30.20 -21.37 3.91
CA ALA A 103 -28.92 -20.81 4.36
C ALA A 103 -29.20 -19.64 5.30
N VAL A 104 -28.35 -19.48 6.31
CA VAL A 104 -28.49 -18.40 7.30
C VAL A 104 -27.18 -17.65 7.41
N MET A 105 -27.21 -16.32 7.21
CA MET A 105 -26.11 -15.44 7.58
C MET A 105 -26.47 -14.70 8.86
N LEU A 106 -25.49 -14.56 9.75
CA LEU A 106 -25.61 -13.73 10.94
C LEU A 106 -24.60 -12.58 10.82
N ILE A 107 -25.01 -11.37 11.19
CA ILE A 107 -24.15 -10.20 11.33
C ILE A 107 -24.37 -9.67 12.74
N ARG A 108 -23.32 -9.65 13.55
CA ARG A 108 -23.32 -9.23 14.96
C ARG A 108 -22.32 -8.12 15.26
N SER A 109 -21.46 -7.80 14.30
CA SER A 109 -20.57 -6.66 14.33
C SER A 109 -21.35 -5.35 14.57
N PRO A 110 -20.66 -4.28 15.00
CA PRO A 110 -21.21 -2.94 14.98
C PRO A 110 -21.84 -2.62 13.62
N TRP A 111 -22.95 -1.88 13.65
CA TRP A 111 -23.61 -1.37 12.44
C TRP A 111 -22.87 -0.11 12.02
N ASP A 112 -21.75 -0.31 11.34
CA ASP A 112 -20.85 0.72 10.83
C ASP A 112 -21.11 1.01 9.34
N ASP A 113 -20.25 1.84 8.74
CA ASP A 113 -20.32 2.21 7.33
C ASP A 113 -20.10 1.03 6.37
N LEU A 114 -19.60 -0.12 6.86
CA LEU A 114 -19.42 -1.34 6.06
C LEU A 114 -20.69 -2.20 6.00
N LEU A 115 -21.67 -1.96 6.89
CA LEU A 115 -22.89 -2.75 6.95
C LEU A 115 -23.68 -2.76 5.62
N PRO A 116 -23.96 -1.62 4.95
CA PRO A 116 -24.69 -1.61 3.68
C PRO A 116 -24.02 -2.47 2.61
N ARG A 117 -22.68 -2.40 2.53
CA ARG A 117 -21.88 -3.20 1.60
C ARG A 117 -21.94 -4.70 1.95
N THR A 118 -21.81 -5.04 3.23
CA THR A 118 -21.92 -6.43 3.71
C THR A 118 -23.25 -7.05 3.29
N LEU A 119 -24.34 -6.34 3.56
CA LEU A 119 -25.69 -6.80 3.24
C LEU A 119 -25.91 -6.92 1.74
N THR A 120 -25.45 -5.94 0.97
CA THR A 120 -25.54 -5.98 -0.50
C THR A 120 -24.83 -7.20 -1.07
N GLN A 121 -23.61 -7.50 -0.60
CA GLN A 121 -22.89 -8.70 -1.03
C GLN A 121 -23.59 -9.99 -0.59
N ALA A 122 -24.03 -10.07 0.66
CA ALA A 122 -24.79 -11.20 1.17
C ALA A 122 -26.00 -11.50 0.26
N LEU A 123 -26.87 -10.50 0.05
CA LEU A 123 -28.05 -10.65 -0.80
C LEU A 123 -27.74 -11.13 -2.23
N ARG A 124 -26.60 -10.69 -2.80
CA ARG A 124 -26.19 -11.08 -4.15
C ARG A 124 -25.66 -12.50 -4.24
N PHE A 125 -25.01 -13.00 -3.20
CA PHE A 125 -24.20 -14.21 -3.25
C PHE A 125 -24.84 -15.44 -2.60
N PHE A 126 -25.83 -15.26 -1.72
CA PHE A 126 -26.49 -16.39 -1.08
C PHE A 126 -27.35 -17.23 -2.03
N GLU A 127 -28.05 -16.62 -3.01
CA GLU A 127 -28.84 -17.38 -3.99
C GLU A 127 -27.96 -18.33 -4.83
N PRO A 128 -26.84 -17.88 -5.44
CA PRO A 128 -25.88 -18.77 -6.10
C PRO A 128 -25.20 -19.77 -5.17
N ALA A 129 -24.83 -19.37 -3.96
CA ALA A 129 -24.19 -20.27 -2.99
C ALA A 129 -25.12 -21.40 -2.51
N LEU A 130 -26.43 -21.15 -2.46
CA LEU A 130 -27.46 -22.14 -2.14
C LEU A 130 -27.73 -23.11 -3.27
N LEU A 131 -27.95 -22.58 -4.48
CA LEU A 131 -28.40 -23.37 -5.64
C LEU A 131 -27.24 -24.06 -6.38
N GLY A 132 -26.00 -23.80 -5.95
CA GLY A 132 -24.81 -24.10 -6.72
C GLY A 132 -24.64 -23.14 -7.89
N TYR A 133 -23.39 -22.85 -8.26
CA TYR A 133 -23.10 -21.99 -9.40
C TYR A 133 -23.30 -22.76 -10.72
N PRO A 134 -24.27 -22.39 -11.56
CA PRO A 134 -24.44 -23.03 -12.84
C PRO A 134 -23.27 -22.65 -13.76
N GLY A 135 -22.55 -23.65 -14.27
CA GLY A 135 -21.47 -23.44 -15.25
C GLY A 135 -20.20 -22.80 -14.69
N MET A 136 -19.93 -22.94 -13.38
CA MET A 136 -18.63 -22.54 -12.82
C MET A 136 -17.51 -23.30 -13.55
N PRO A 137 -16.51 -22.61 -14.12
CA PRO A 137 -15.39 -23.29 -14.75
C PRO A 137 -14.61 -24.06 -13.67
N GLU A 138 -14.41 -25.36 -13.89
CA GLU A 138 -13.33 -26.07 -13.20
C GLU A 138 -12.03 -25.33 -13.51
N GLY A 139 -11.26 -25.02 -12.47
CA GLY A 139 -10.04 -24.23 -12.62
C GLY A 139 -9.11 -24.85 -13.64
N ALA A 140 -8.50 -24.03 -14.49
CA ALA A 140 -7.45 -24.45 -15.40
C ALA A 140 -6.13 -24.63 -14.61
N LEU A 141 -6.19 -25.49 -13.59
CA LEU A 141 -5.07 -25.85 -12.72
C LEU A 141 -4.43 -27.12 -13.23
N LEU A 142 -3.10 -27.10 -13.33
CA LEU A 142 -2.32 -28.28 -13.70
C LEU A 142 -1.40 -28.65 -12.54
N LEU A 143 -1.38 -29.93 -12.18
CA LEU A 143 -0.36 -30.45 -11.28
C LEU A 143 0.99 -30.38 -12.00
N GLU A 144 1.87 -29.52 -11.50
CA GLU A 144 3.25 -29.54 -11.96
C GLU A 144 4.00 -30.69 -11.32
N ASP A 145 3.94 -30.78 -9.98
CA ASP A 145 4.59 -31.87 -9.24
C ASP A 145 4.24 -31.92 -7.76
N PHE A 146 4.78 -32.92 -7.05
CA PHE A 146 4.75 -32.99 -5.58
C PHE A 146 6.05 -33.58 -5.01
N PHE A 147 6.38 -33.21 -3.76
CA PHE A 147 7.61 -33.60 -3.08
C PHE A 147 7.35 -34.29 -1.74
N PRO A 148 7.75 -35.57 -1.59
CA PRO A 148 7.71 -36.28 -0.30
C PRO A 148 8.72 -35.71 0.71
N LEU A 149 8.21 -35.10 1.77
CA LEU A 149 9.00 -34.43 2.80
C LEU A 149 9.55 -35.39 3.86
N GLU A 150 9.06 -36.62 3.93
CA GLU A 150 9.47 -37.62 4.94
C GLU A 150 10.97 -37.98 4.86
N SER A 151 11.58 -37.79 3.68
CA SER A 151 13.02 -38.03 3.44
C SER A 151 13.93 -36.95 4.01
N ILE A 152 13.38 -35.79 4.38
CA ILE A 152 14.13 -34.64 4.89
C ILE A 152 14.40 -34.85 6.37
N ARG A 153 15.69 -34.85 6.72
CA ARG A 153 16.15 -34.96 8.10
C ARG A 153 17.23 -33.94 8.42
N ALA A 154 17.24 -33.44 9.65
CA ALA A 154 18.24 -32.52 10.15
C ALA A 154 18.90 -33.08 11.42
N PRO A 155 20.24 -32.90 11.60
CA PRO A 155 20.90 -33.27 12.83
C PRO A 155 20.52 -32.31 13.97
N SER A 156 20.28 -32.87 15.15
CA SER A 156 19.98 -32.11 16.37
C SER A 156 20.92 -32.52 17.50
N PRO A 157 21.58 -31.57 18.20
CA PRO A 157 22.38 -31.88 19.39
C PRO A 157 21.54 -32.64 20.43
N GLY A 158 22.06 -33.77 20.91
CA GLY A 158 21.43 -34.59 21.95
C GLY A 158 20.22 -35.44 21.52
N LEU A 159 19.59 -35.17 20.38
CA LEU A 159 18.39 -35.89 19.89
C LEU A 159 18.63 -36.71 18.61
N GLY A 160 19.81 -36.60 18.00
CA GLY A 160 20.16 -37.34 16.78
C GLY A 160 19.48 -36.74 15.54
N MET A 161 19.13 -37.59 14.57
CA MET A 161 18.50 -37.15 13.33
C MET A 161 17.00 -36.95 13.53
N MET A 162 16.53 -35.72 13.34
CA MET A 162 15.11 -35.36 13.40
C MET A 162 14.48 -35.39 12.01
N SER A 163 13.21 -35.77 11.92
CA SER A 163 12.45 -35.81 10.66
C SER A 163 11.58 -34.57 10.52
N LEU A 164 11.39 -34.08 9.30
CA LEU A 164 10.50 -32.93 9.08
C LEU A 164 9.03 -33.35 9.27
N TYR A 165 8.33 -32.65 10.16
CA TYR A 165 6.88 -32.78 10.35
C TYR A 165 6.19 -31.49 9.92
N PRO A 166 5.78 -31.37 8.64
CA PRO A 166 5.28 -30.12 8.08
C PRO A 166 4.04 -29.63 8.82
N VAL A 167 4.09 -28.37 9.27
CA VAL A 167 2.97 -27.70 9.95
C VAL A 167 2.51 -26.47 9.19
N ASP A 168 3.43 -25.74 8.56
CA ASP A 168 3.15 -24.45 7.93
C ASP A 168 4.12 -24.16 6.78
N ILE A 169 3.77 -23.21 5.91
CA ILE A 169 4.48 -22.92 4.66
C ILE A 169 4.44 -21.43 4.31
N ALA A 170 5.56 -20.89 3.84
CA ALA A 170 5.67 -19.52 3.35
C ALA A 170 6.50 -19.44 2.07
N LEU A 171 6.38 -18.34 1.33
CA LEU A 171 7.11 -18.10 0.08
C LEU A 171 8.06 -16.91 0.23
N ARG A 172 9.35 -17.18 0.02
CA ARG A 172 10.38 -16.15 -0.13
C ARG A 172 10.48 -15.67 -1.58
N PRO A 173 11.09 -14.49 -1.81
CA PRO A 173 11.41 -14.01 -3.15
C PRO A 173 12.14 -15.05 -4.00
N GLU A 174 12.01 -14.93 -5.33
CA GLU A 174 12.60 -15.83 -6.33
C GLU A 174 12.00 -17.26 -6.34
N GLY A 175 10.82 -17.45 -5.74
CA GLY A 175 10.08 -18.72 -5.78
C GLY A 175 10.63 -19.78 -4.83
N ARG A 176 11.29 -19.37 -3.73
CA ARG A 176 11.82 -20.27 -2.70
C ARG A 176 10.78 -20.48 -1.61
N VAL A 177 10.42 -21.73 -1.36
CA VAL A 177 9.42 -22.12 -0.37
C VAL A 177 10.10 -22.48 0.93
N VAL A 178 9.61 -21.94 2.05
CA VAL A 178 10.02 -22.34 3.39
C VAL A 178 8.95 -23.24 3.99
N VAL A 179 9.32 -24.47 4.34
CA VAL A 179 8.43 -25.42 5.02
C VAL A 179 8.85 -25.51 6.48
N ALA A 180 7.95 -25.11 7.38
CA ALA A 180 8.13 -25.23 8.82
C ALA A 180 7.71 -26.61 9.31
N GLY A 181 8.59 -27.25 10.09
CA GLY A 181 8.48 -28.65 10.50
C GLY A 181 8.25 -28.88 11.99
N ALA A 182 7.63 -27.92 12.70
CA ALA A 182 7.56 -27.79 14.16
C ALA A 182 8.93 -27.58 14.83
N SER A 183 9.86 -28.51 14.59
CA SER A 183 11.19 -28.48 15.21
C SER A 183 12.24 -27.73 14.41
N PHE A 184 12.23 -27.89 13.10
CA PHE A 184 13.14 -27.20 12.19
C PHE A 184 12.41 -26.81 10.90
N ALA A 185 12.99 -25.89 10.14
CA ALA A 185 12.48 -25.48 8.84
C ALA A 185 13.46 -25.83 7.72
N VAL A 186 12.93 -25.98 6.51
CA VAL A 186 13.73 -26.23 5.30
C VAL A 186 13.32 -25.25 4.22
N GLU A 187 14.31 -24.71 3.50
CA GLU A 187 14.10 -23.87 2.32
C GLU A 187 14.30 -24.70 1.05
N ILE A 188 13.33 -24.64 0.14
CA ILE A 188 13.23 -25.47 -1.06
C ILE A 188 13.02 -24.54 -2.26
N ASP A 189 13.87 -24.65 -3.29
CA ASP A 189 13.71 -23.84 -4.50
C ASP A 189 12.72 -24.42 -5.51
N ARG A 190 12.54 -23.73 -6.64
CA ARG A 190 11.62 -24.14 -7.72
C ARG A 190 11.95 -25.49 -8.37
N TYR A 191 13.13 -26.05 -8.16
CA TYR A 191 13.52 -27.37 -8.63
C TYR A 191 13.44 -28.42 -7.52
N PHE A 192 12.78 -28.10 -6.40
CA PHE A 192 12.72 -28.95 -5.21
C PHE A 192 14.09 -29.29 -4.62
N ARG A 193 15.08 -28.42 -4.82
CA ARG A 193 16.39 -28.55 -4.17
C ARG A 193 16.34 -27.88 -2.80
N ILE A 194 16.88 -28.55 -1.81
CA ILE A 194 17.06 -27.95 -0.48
C ILE A 194 18.19 -26.93 -0.57
N THR A 195 17.89 -25.68 -0.27
CA THR A 195 18.84 -24.55 -0.35
C THR A 195 19.34 -24.10 1.02
N GLY A 196 18.61 -24.42 2.11
CA GLY A 196 19.02 -24.07 3.46
C GLY A 196 18.11 -24.64 4.55
N TYR A 197 18.55 -24.48 5.79
CA TYR A 197 17.81 -24.83 7.01
C TYR A 197 17.67 -23.59 7.90
N PRO A 198 16.77 -22.65 7.55
CA PRO A 198 16.66 -21.38 8.24
C PRO A 198 16.36 -21.58 9.74
N GLY A 199 17.08 -20.86 10.60
CA GLY A 199 16.99 -20.98 12.06
C GLY A 199 17.75 -22.17 12.66
N SER A 200 18.66 -22.83 11.93
CA SER A 200 19.41 -23.98 12.45
C SER A 200 20.27 -23.64 13.68
N ASP A 201 20.73 -22.40 13.83
CA ASP A 201 21.45 -21.92 15.02
C ASP A 201 20.60 -22.01 16.29
N LEU A 202 19.26 -21.97 16.18
CA LEU A 202 18.35 -22.17 17.32
C LEU A 202 18.39 -23.62 17.81
N LEU A 203 18.51 -24.60 16.91
CA LEU A 203 18.67 -26.02 17.30
C LEU A 203 19.97 -26.23 18.05
N GLU A 204 21.04 -25.58 17.59
CA GLU A 204 22.36 -25.61 18.26
C GLU A 204 22.30 -25.02 19.66
N GLN A 205 21.46 -24.00 19.86
CA GLN A 205 21.17 -23.39 21.17
C GLN A 205 20.17 -24.20 22.03
N GLY A 206 19.68 -25.35 21.54
CA GLY A 206 18.75 -26.23 22.27
C GLY A 206 17.28 -25.83 22.18
N ILE A 207 16.90 -24.98 21.21
CA ILE A 207 15.52 -24.52 20.98
C ILE A 207 14.89 -25.40 19.89
N PHE A 208 14.34 -26.55 20.28
CA PHE A 208 13.90 -27.61 19.35
C PHE A 208 12.49 -27.46 18.75
N ASN A 209 11.79 -26.35 19.01
CA ASN A 209 10.37 -26.18 18.68
C ASN A 209 10.09 -24.80 18.04
N TYR A 210 11.10 -24.22 17.37
CA TYR A 210 11.03 -22.85 16.90
C TYR A 210 10.13 -22.67 15.66
N ALA A 211 9.95 -23.72 14.85
CA ALA A 211 9.29 -23.65 13.54
C ALA A 211 7.82 -24.14 13.60
N GLY A 212 7.02 -23.61 14.52
CA GLY A 212 5.60 -23.97 14.70
C GLY A 212 4.63 -23.28 13.74
N ALA A 213 4.99 -22.09 13.25
CA ALA A 213 4.39 -21.38 12.12
C ALA A 213 5.49 -20.56 11.44
N VAL A 214 5.29 -20.22 10.16
CA VAL A 214 6.26 -19.46 9.38
C VAL A 214 5.55 -18.47 8.46
N ASP A 215 6.09 -17.27 8.36
CA ASP A 215 5.69 -16.30 7.35
C ASP A 215 6.91 -15.44 6.95
N THR A 216 6.81 -14.74 5.84
CA THR A 216 7.95 -14.07 5.19
C THR A 216 7.59 -12.71 4.64
N THR A 217 8.53 -11.76 4.70
CA THR A 217 8.37 -10.43 4.06
C THR A 217 8.78 -10.49 2.57
N PRO A 218 8.34 -9.53 1.74
CA PRO A 218 8.84 -9.37 0.37
C PRO A 218 10.37 -9.11 0.28
N ALA A 219 10.99 -8.63 1.36
CA ALA A 219 12.44 -8.50 1.43
C ALA A 219 13.14 -9.86 1.56
N GLY A 220 12.41 -10.92 1.93
CA GLY A 220 12.91 -12.27 2.11
C GLY A 220 13.24 -12.61 3.57
N THR A 221 12.90 -11.76 4.53
CA THR A 221 13.07 -12.06 5.96
C THR A 221 12.07 -13.14 6.37
N ILE A 222 12.54 -14.12 7.14
CA ILE A 222 11.73 -15.24 7.63
C ILE A 222 11.41 -15.00 9.10
N TYR A 223 10.14 -15.16 9.47
CA TYR A 223 9.68 -15.11 10.84
C TYR A 223 9.13 -16.48 11.26
N PHE A 224 9.54 -16.93 12.44
CA PHE A 224 9.06 -18.16 13.04
C PHE A 224 8.33 -17.89 14.35
N ARG A 225 7.16 -18.51 14.49
CA ARG A 225 6.49 -18.66 15.78
C ARG A 225 6.72 -20.08 16.29
N PRO A 226 7.24 -20.25 17.51
CA PRO A 226 7.46 -21.58 18.06
C PRO A 226 6.14 -22.29 18.36
N SER A 227 6.15 -23.62 18.31
CA SER A 227 5.01 -24.44 18.75
C SER A 227 4.81 -24.38 20.27
N GLN A 228 5.89 -24.09 21.01
CA GLN A 228 5.90 -23.82 22.45
C GLN A 228 6.85 -22.68 22.79
N GLY A 229 6.39 -21.73 23.59
CA GLY A 229 7.14 -20.53 23.95
C GLY A 229 6.42 -19.26 23.51
N SER A 230 6.98 -18.11 23.87
CA SER A 230 6.32 -16.81 23.66
C SER A 230 7.11 -15.82 22.84
N ASP A 231 8.30 -16.20 22.39
CA ASP A 231 9.17 -15.38 21.56
C ASP A 231 9.01 -15.71 20.08
N ILE A 232 9.16 -14.71 19.24
CA ILE A 232 9.22 -14.86 17.78
C ILE A 232 10.68 -14.83 17.36
N TYR A 233 11.04 -15.58 16.33
CA TYR A 233 12.40 -15.62 15.79
C TYR A 233 12.42 -15.05 14.38
N ARG A 234 13.42 -14.22 14.08
CA ARG A 234 13.57 -13.54 12.80
C ARG A 234 14.93 -13.87 12.17
N VAL A 235 14.92 -14.27 10.91
CA VAL A 235 16.12 -14.55 10.10
C VAL A 235 16.13 -13.59 8.91
N LEU A 236 17.08 -12.66 8.89
CA LEU A 236 17.22 -11.68 7.81
C LEU A 236 17.81 -12.35 6.56
N ASP A 237 17.46 -11.88 5.37
CA ASP A 237 18.02 -12.40 4.14
C ASP A 237 19.55 -12.20 4.09
N GLY A 238 20.29 -13.24 3.72
CA GLY A 238 21.75 -13.24 3.66
C GLY A 238 22.47 -13.21 5.02
N VAL A 239 21.75 -13.31 6.14
CA VAL A 239 22.33 -13.36 7.50
C VAL A 239 21.99 -14.70 8.16
N ASP A 240 23.02 -15.48 8.49
CA ASP A 240 22.85 -16.83 9.08
C ASP A 240 22.44 -16.81 10.56
N ARG A 241 22.45 -15.64 11.20
CA ARG A 241 22.15 -15.50 12.63
C ARG A 241 20.68 -15.20 12.87
N THR A 242 20.07 -15.95 13.77
CA THR A 242 18.69 -15.70 14.18
C THR A 242 18.59 -14.62 15.26
N HIS A 243 17.63 -13.70 15.10
CA HIS A 243 17.29 -12.67 16.05
C HIS A 243 16.03 -13.05 16.83
N ARG A 244 16.10 -13.00 18.16
CA ARG A 244 14.94 -13.24 19.03
C ARG A 244 14.18 -11.94 19.29
N LEU A 245 12.87 -11.98 19.07
CA LEU A 245 11.91 -10.91 19.37
C LEU A 245 11.08 -11.32 20.59
N ARG A 246 11.18 -10.55 21.68
CA ARG A 246 10.49 -10.85 22.95
C ARG A 246 9.03 -10.44 22.90
N ALA A 247 8.22 -11.20 22.16
CA ALA A 247 6.84 -10.85 21.88
C ALA A 247 5.88 -11.17 23.06
N GLY A 248 6.20 -12.17 23.88
CA GLY A 248 5.31 -12.59 24.98
C GLY A 248 3.97 -13.13 24.48
N VAL A 249 3.96 -13.77 23.30
CA VAL A 249 2.76 -14.29 22.64
C VAL A 249 2.59 -15.78 22.94
N GLY A 250 1.58 -16.13 23.72
CA GLY A 250 1.02 -17.49 23.71
C GLY A 250 -0.26 -17.48 22.87
N GLY A 251 -0.52 -18.51 22.08
CA GLY A 251 -1.79 -18.60 21.36
C GLY A 251 -1.82 -19.68 20.28
N HIS A 252 -3.04 -20.11 19.94
CA HIS A 252 -3.32 -21.00 18.81
C HIS A 252 -4.20 -20.23 17.82
N GLY A 253 -3.71 -20.02 16.61
CA GLY A 253 -4.43 -19.31 15.56
C GLY A 253 -3.50 -18.78 14.47
N PRO A 254 -4.04 -17.94 13.56
CA PRO A 254 -3.29 -17.37 12.45
C PRO A 254 -2.05 -16.58 12.91
N PHE A 255 -0.97 -16.75 12.17
CA PHE A 255 0.28 -16.02 12.28
C PHE A 255 0.50 -15.30 10.96
N VAL A 256 0.53 -13.98 10.97
CA VAL A 256 0.61 -13.15 9.77
C VAL A 256 1.76 -12.18 9.94
N VAL A 257 2.62 -12.07 8.93
CA VAL A 257 3.65 -11.05 8.84
C VAL A 257 3.23 -10.07 7.76
N LEU A 258 3.05 -8.82 8.16
CA LEU A 258 2.79 -7.75 7.21
C LEU A 258 4.06 -7.47 6.40
N PRO A 259 3.93 -6.92 5.18
CA PRO A 259 5.08 -6.65 4.33
C PRO A 259 6.19 -5.86 5.03
N ASP A 260 5.83 -4.94 5.93
CA ASP A 260 6.76 -4.10 6.69
C ASP A 260 7.49 -4.80 7.85
N GLY A 261 7.26 -6.10 8.01
CA GLY A 261 7.83 -6.91 9.07
C GLY A 261 7.05 -6.85 10.38
N ALA A 262 5.93 -6.10 10.44
CA ALA A 262 5.06 -6.14 11.60
C ALA A 262 4.39 -7.52 11.72
N VAL A 263 4.49 -8.13 12.89
CA VAL A 263 3.99 -9.49 13.12
C VAL A 263 2.65 -9.41 13.82
N VAL A 264 1.61 -9.94 13.19
CA VAL A 264 0.25 -10.03 13.73
C VAL A 264 0.01 -11.45 14.24
N THR A 265 -0.30 -11.55 15.52
CA THR A 265 -0.62 -12.82 16.17
C THR A 265 -2.08 -12.82 16.61
N ILE A 266 -2.84 -13.82 16.18
CA ILE A 266 -4.26 -13.96 16.50
C ILE A 266 -4.45 -15.23 17.32
N ASP A 267 -4.89 -15.08 18.57
CA ASP A 267 -5.29 -16.21 19.42
C ASP A 267 -6.81 -16.34 19.38
N ALA A 268 -7.29 -17.30 18.59
CA ALA A 268 -8.71 -17.56 18.40
C ALA A 268 -9.39 -18.08 19.69
N ILE A 269 -8.63 -18.69 20.62
CA ILE A 269 -9.16 -19.24 21.86
C ILE A 269 -9.39 -18.13 22.88
N SER A 270 -8.37 -17.30 23.12
CA SER A 270 -8.48 -16.18 24.07
C SER A 270 -9.16 -14.94 23.47
N LYS A 271 -9.43 -14.95 22.16
CA LYS A 271 -10.04 -13.86 21.39
C LYS A 271 -9.23 -12.57 21.54
N ARG A 272 -7.91 -12.70 21.40
CA ARG A 272 -6.96 -11.59 21.46
C ARG A 272 -6.11 -11.57 20.21
N ALA A 273 -5.93 -10.39 19.65
CA ALA A 273 -4.96 -10.16 18.60
C ALA A 273 -3.98 -9.09 19.07
N SER A 274 -2.71 -9.23 18.69
CA SER A 274 -1.68 -8.24 18.94
C SER A 274 -0.78 -8.12 17.71
N THR A 275 -0.25 -6.93 17.48
CA THR A 275 0.82 -6.67 16.50
C THR A 275 2.14 -6.35 17.19
N PHE A 276 3.24 -6.63 16.50
CA PHE A 276 4.60 -6.43 16.96
C PHE A 276 5.44 -5.78 15.88
N SER A 277 5.95 -4.58 16.16
CA SER A 277 6.98 -3.95 15.34
C SER A 277 8.23 -3.73 16.20
N GLY A 278 9.32 -4.42 15.85
CA GLY A 278 10.54 -4.43 16.66
C GLY A 278 10.33 -5.03 18.06
N GLN A 279 10.34 -4.19 19.10
CA GLN A 279 10.11 -4.59 20.50
C GLN A 279 8.76 -4.13 21.06
N ILE A 280 7.99 -3.37 20.28
CA ILE A 280 6.74 -2.77 20.73
C ILE A 280 5.60 -3.73 20.43
N ARG A 281 4.75 -3.96 21.44
CA ARG A 281 3.53 -4.76 21.34
C ARG A 281 2.33 -3.84 21.42
N GLN A 282 1.36 -4.04 20.53
CA GLN A 282 0.07 -3.36 20.58
C GLN A 282 -1.07 -4.36 20.45
N ASP A 283 -2.14 -4.16 21.21
CA ASP A 283 -3.36 -4.94 21.05
C ASP A 283 -4.15 -4.47 19.83
N LEU A 284 -4.61 -5.42 19.01
CA LEU A 284 -5.40 -5.15 17.81
C LEU A 284 -6.87 -5.55 18.03
N PRO A 285 -7.83 -4.65 17.79
CA PRO A 285 -9.25 -4.93 17.98
C PRO A 285 -9.87 -5.70 16.79
N LEU A 286 -9.30 -6.86 16.45
CA LEU A 286 -9.77 -7.67 15.31
C LEU A 286 -11.08 -8.43 15.60
N PHE A 287 -11.36 -8.73 16.88
CA PHE A 287 -12.59 -9.42 17.30
C PHE A 287 -13.70 -8.40 17.54
N LEU A 288 -14.54 -8.16 16.52
CA LEU A 288 -15.53 -7.07 16.51
C LEU A 288 -16.72 -7.27 17.48
N TYR A 289 -16.92 -8.48 18.00
CA TYR A 289 -18.01 -8.82 18.91
C TYR A 289 -17.65 -10.08 19.72
N PRO A 290 -18.33 -10.36 20.86
CA PRO A 290 -17.89 -11.40 21.82
C PRO A 290 -17.77 -12.81 21.25
N ASP A 291 -18.57 -13.17 20.25
CA ASP A 291 -18.61 -14.52 19.65
C ASP A 291 -17.80 -14.63 18.36
N SER A 292 -17.09 -13.58 17.96
CA SER A 292 -16.24 -13.59 16.76
C SER A 292 -15.19 -14.71 16.84
N TYR A 293 -14.97 -15.38 15.71
CA TYR A 293 -14.02 -16.49 15.61
C TYR A 293 -13.25 -16.45 14.29
N ILE A 294 -12.00 -15.99 14.39
CA ILE A 294 -11.08 -15.83 13.26
C ILE A 294 -10.27 -17.12 13.08
N THR A 295 -10.48 -17.84 11.98
CA THR A 295 -9.78 -19.12 11.71
C THR A 295 -8.67 -19.01 10.69
N ALA A 296 -8.74 -18.03 9.79
CA ALA A 296 -7.74 -17.77 8.77
C ALA A 296 -7.51 -16.26 8.66
N ALA A 297 -6.25 -15.87 8.49
CA ALA A 297 -5.88 -14.50 8.18
C ALA A 297 -4.65 -14.47 7.29
N THR A 298 -4.48 -13.40 6.53
CA THR A 298 -3.33 -13.19 5.64
C THR A 298 -3.09 -11.71 5.41
N ALA A 299 -1.86 -11.35 5.03
CA ALA A 299 -1.52 -9.99 4.66
C ALA A 299 -2.12 -9.66 3.28
N GLY A 300 -2.73 -8.49 3.18
CA GLY A 300 -3.17 -7.92 1.90
C GLY A 300 -2.06 -7.12 1.22
N PRO A 301 -2.25 -6.79 -0.07
CA PRO A 301 -1.22 -6.16 -0.91
C PRO A 301 -0.81 -4.73 -0.50
N THR A 302 -1.56 -4.10 0.40
CA THR A 302 -1.33 -2.72 0.90
C THR A 302 -0.97 -2.69 2.39
N GLY A 303 -0.52 -3.82 2.96
CA GLY A 303 -0.24 -3.96 4.38
C GLY A 303 -1.48 -4.14 5.25
N THR A 304 -2.67 -4.29 4.66
CA THR A 304 -3.92 -4.59 5.39
C THR A 304 -3.93 -6.01 5.94
N ILE A 305 -4.72 -6.26 6.99
CA ILE A 305 -4.95 -7.61 7.53
C ILE A 305 -6.28 -8.12 6.99
N TRP A 306 -6.28 -9.24 6.26
CA TRP A 306 -7.51 -9.88 5.79
C TRP A 306 -7.82 -11.04 6.72
N ALA A 307 -8.89 -10.97 7.49
CA ALA A 307 -9.26 -12.00 8.47
C ALA A 307 -10.66 -12.54 8.21
N LEU A 308 -10.79 -13.86 8.15
CA LEU A 308 -12.07 -14.54 8.00
C LEU A 308 -12.73 -14.72 9.36
N ASP A 309 -13.85 -14.05 9.58
CA ASP A 309 -14.76 -14.38 10.67
C ASP A 309 -15.70 -15.50 10.22
N THR A 310 -15.55 -16.68 10.82
CA THR A 310 -16.32 -17.89 10.45
C THR A 310 -17.76 -17.88 10.94
N VAL A 311 -18.08 -17.07 11.96
CA VAL A 311 -19.44 -16.93 12.48
C VAL A 311 -20.26 -16.02 11.57
N GLU A 312 -19.68 -14.90 11.12
CA GLU A 312 -20.31 -14.00 10.14
C GLU A 312 -20.10 -14.41 8.68
N GLN A 313 -19.21 -15.37 8.43
CA GLN A 313 -18.92 -15.93 7.11
C GLN A 313 -18.46 -14.87 6.12
N ARG A 314 -17.62 -13.95 6.60
CA ARG A 314 -17.08 -12.87 5.80
C ARG A 314 -15.63 -12.61 6.15
N VAL A 315 -14.90 -12.15 5.15
CA VAL A 315 -13.54 -11.62 5.32
C VAL A 315 -13.69 -10.14 5.67
N VAL A 316 -13.20 -9.76 6.84
CA VAL A 316 -13.06 -8.35 7.23
C VAL A 316 -11.63 -7.93 6.92
N ILE A 317 -11.49 -6.81 6.24
CA ILE A 317 -10.20 -6.21 5.90
C ILE A 317 -9.95 -5.08 6.89
N PHE A 318 -8.84 -5.18 7.61
CA PHE A 318 -8.43 -4.23 8.62
C PHE A 318 -7.20 -3.43 8.13
N SER A 319 -7.09 -2.18 8.59
CA SER A 319 -5.83 -1.44 8.56
C SER A 319 -4.76 -2.15 9.40
N PRO A 320 -3.46 -1.79 9.26
CA PRO A 320 -2.40 -2.34 10.11
C PRO A 320 -2.66 -2.16 11.62
N GLU A 321 -3.38 -1.11 12.01
CA GLU A 321 -3.77 -0.78 13.40
C GLU A 321 -5.02 -1.55 13.86
N GLY A 322 -5.60 -2.39 13.01
CA GLY A 322 -6.73 -3.25 13.35
C GLY A 322 -8.10 -2.57 13.24
N ARG A 323 -8.21 -1.44 12.52
CA ARG A 323 -9.50 -0.79 12.23
C ARG A 323 -10.14 -1.44 10.99
N PRO A 324 -11.43 -1.83 11.02
CA PRO A 324 -12.09 -2.37 9.82
C PRO A 324 -12.23 -1.28 8.75
N VAL A 325 -11.76 -1.57 7.54
CA VAL A 325 -11.77 -0.63 6.39
C VAL A 325 -12.51 -1.17 5.18
N ASP A 326 -12.67 -2.49 5.07
CA ASP A 326 -13.49 -3.12 4.04
C ASP A 326 -14.01 -4.50 4.49
N THR A 327 -14.95 -5.07 3.73
CA THR A 327 -15.57 -6.36 3.98
C THR A 327 -15.90 -7.09 2.67
N ILE A 328 -15.67 -8.40 2.67
CA ILE A 328 -15.98 -9.29 1.57
C ILE A 328 -16.80 -10.46 2.09
N VAL A 329 -17.99 -10.69 1.53
CA VAL A 329 -18.76 -11.91 1.75
C VAL A 329 -18.37 -12.89 0.64
N PRO A 330 -17.50 -13.87 0.91
CA PRO A 330 -17.07 -14.81 -0.11
C PRO A 330 -18.27 -15.65 -0.55
N ALA A 331 -18.47 -15.72 -1.86
CA ALA A 331 -19.65 -16.30 -2.44
C ALA A 331 -19.49 -17.84 -2.55
N LEU A 332 -19.37 -18.50 -1.40
CA LEU A 332 -19.05 -19.91 -1.20
C LEU A 332 -20.18 -20.65 -0.46
N PRO A 333 -20.30 -21.98 -0.59
CA PRO A 333 -21.18 -22.76 0.26
C PRO A 333 -20.85 -22.54 1.75
N GLN A 334 -21.89 -22.48 2.57
CA GLN A 334 -21.79 -22.14 3.99
C GLN A 334 -20.79 -23.03 4.77
N MET A 335 -20.86 -24.34 4.51
CA MET A 335 -19.96 -25.33 5.12
C MET A 335 -18.51 -25.15 4.66
N SER A 336 -18.28 -24.78 3.41
CA SER A 336 -16.93 -24.52 2.89
C SER A 336 -16.30 -23.30 3.57
N ALA A 337 -17.05 -22.21 3.71
CA ALA A 337 -16.57 -21.01 4.41
C ALA A 337 -16.19 -21.31 5.87
N ALA A 338 -17.02 -22.06 6.59
CA ALA A 338 -16.77 -22.45 7.99
C ALA A 338 -15.57 -23.43 8.14
N GLN A 339 -15.17 -24.11 7.08
CA GLN A 339 -14.06 -25.07 7.06
C GLN A 339 -12.81 -24.52 6.36
N THR A 340 -12.68 -23.20 6.25
CA THR A 340 -11.49 -22.56 5.71
C THR A 340 -10.31 -22.76 6.64
N VAL A 341 -9.19 -23.20 6.07
CA VAL A 341 -7.93 -23.52 6.77
C VAL A 341 -6.89 -22.44 6.54
N ALA A 342 -6.78 -21.92 5.32
CA ALA A 342 -5.81 -20.91 4.95
C ALA A 342 -6.34 -20.00 3.83
N MET A 343 -5.76 -18.82 3.72
CA MET A 343 -6.07 -17.84 2.68
C MET A 343 -4.79 -17.21 2.15
N HIS A 344 -4.84 -16.74 0.91
CA HIS A 344 -3.75 -15.97 0.30
C HIS A 344 -4.32 -14.92 -0.64
N VAL A 345 -3.80 -13.69 -0.62
CA VAL A 345 -4.29 -12.58 -1.46
C VAL A 345 -3.25 -12.25 -2.53
N TYR A 346 -3.67 -12.23 -3.79
CA TYR A 346 -2.85 -11.81 -4.92
C TYR A 346 -2.65 -10.28 -4.93
N PRO A 347 -1.61 -9.76 -5.63
CA PRO A 347 -1.40 -8.33 -5.76
C PRO A 347 -2.60 -7.52 -6.27
N GLY A 348 -3.40 -8.08 -7.18
CA GLY A 348 -4.65 -7.50 -7.70
C GLY A 348 -5.86 -7.54 -6.76
N GLY A 349 -5.74 -8.20 -5.60
CA GLY A 349 -6.79 -8.34 -4.60
C GLY A 349 -7.74 -9.52 -4.81
N GLU A 350 -7.58 -10.29 -5.89
CA GLU A 350 -8.10 -11.66 -5.95
C GLU A 350 -7.49 -12.48 -4.82
N PHE A 351 -8.18 -13.52 -4.36
CA PHE A 351 -7.69 -14.30 -3.24
C PHE A 351 -8.07 -15.77 -3.34
N LEU A 352 -7.21 -16.62 -2.78
CA LEU A 352 -7.47 -18.03 -2.60
C LEU A 352 -8.05 -18.29 -1.21
N MET A 353 -9.00 -19.21 -1.16
CA MET A 353 -9.48 -19.82 0.08
C MET A 353 -9.27 -21.33 0.00
N LEU A 354 -8.40 -21.85 0.86
CA LEU A 354 -8.23 -23.28 1.07
C LEU A 354 -9.24 -23.74 2.11
N THR A 355 -10.17 -24.59 1.70
CA THR A 355 -11.17 -25.20 2.58
C THR A 355 -10.90 -26.69 2.70
N ARG A 356 -11.46 -27.35 3.72
CA ARG A 356 -11.40 -28.82 3.86
C ARG A 356 -12.06 -29.56 2.69
N ALA A 357 -12.89 -28.89 1.89
CA ALA A 357 -13.62 -29.46 0.77
C ALA A 357 -13.05 -29.10 -0.61
N GLY A 358 -12.01 -28.24 -0.69
CA GLY A 358 -11.51 -27.77 -1.97
C GLY A 358 -10.78 -26.43 -1.89
N LEU A 359 -10.19 -26.02 -3.02
CA LEU A 359 -9.50 -24.76 -3.21
C LEU A 359 -10.32 -23.83 -4.11
N TRP A 360 -10.55 -22.60 -3.67
CA TRP A 360 -11.34 -21.60 -4.39
C TRP A 360 -10.48 -20.39 -4.73
N LYS A 361 -10.57 -19.88 -5.96
CA LYS A 361 -10.08 -18.54 -6.33
C LYS A 361 -11.25 -17.59 -6.48
N LEU A 362 -11.17 -16.44 -5.84
CA LEU A 362 -12.22 -15.45 -5.76
C LEU A 362 -11.70 -14.09 -6.25
N GLN A 363 -12.58 -13.33 -6.90
CA GLN A 363 -12.38 -11.91 -7.16
C GLN A 363 -12.39 -11.13 -5.85
N ARG A 364 -11.83 -9.92 -5.84
CA ARG A 364 -11.83 -9.01 -4.68
C ARG A 364 -13.23 -8.73 -4.11
N ASP A 365 -14.29 -8.83 -4.91
CA ASP A 365 -15.66 -8.64 -4.46
C ASP A 365 -16.30 -9.90 -3.86
N GLY A 366 -15.58 -11.03 -3.80
CA GLY A 366 -16.04 -12.30 -3.26
C GLY A 366 -16.62 -13.26 -4.28
N ARG A 367 -16.70 -12.91 -5.58
CA ARG A 367 -17.20 -13.82 -6.62
C ARG A 367 -16.18 -14.90 -6.97
N PRO A 368 -16.60 -16.17 -7.14
CA PRO A 368 -15.68 -17.22 -7.54
C PRO A 368 -15.23 -17.05 -9.00
N ILE A 369 -13.93 -17.19 -9.23
CA ILE A 369 -13.30 -17.28 -10.54
C ILE A 369 -13.26 -18.75 -10.97
N TRP A 370 -12.74 -19.62 -10.10
CA TRP A 370 -12.71 -21.07 -10.29
C TRP A 370 -12.68 -21.82 -8.96
N HIS A 371 -12.96 -23.12 -9.01
CA HIS A 371 -12.90 -24.03 -7.88
C HIS A 371 -12.23 -25.36 -8.27
N LEU A 372 -11.47 -25.94 -7.34
CA LEU A 372 -10.91 -27.29 -7.42
C LEU A 372 -11.42 -28.12 -6.24
N ALA A 373 -12.33 -29.06 -6.53
CA ALA A 373 -12.98 -29.91 -5.53
C ALA A 373 -12.09 -31.07 -5.07
N GLU A 374 -11.28 -31.62 -5.97
CA GLU A 374 -10.44 -32.79 -5.73
C GLU A 374 -9.04 -32.59 -6.29
N LEU A 375 -8.03 -33.14 -5.60
CA LEU A 375 -6.66 -33.14 -6.09
C LEU A 375 -6.48 -34.24 -7.15
N PRO A 376 -5.56 -34.06 -8.12
CA PRO A 376 -5.27 -35.09 -9.10
C PRO A 376 -4.90 -36.43 -8.43
N PRO A 377 -5.45 -37.56 -8.91
CA PRO A 377 -5.34 -38.80 -8.15
C PRO A 377 -3.91 -39.34 -7.97
N VAL A 378 -2.95 -38.93 -8.82
CA VAL A 378 -1.53 -39.27 -8.68
C VAL A 378 -0.89 -38.74 -7.39
N VAL A 379 -1.47 -37.70 -6.79
CA VAL A 379 -1.00 -37.14 -5.50
C VAL A 379 -1.32 -38.08 -4.34
N GLY A 380 -2.42 -38.85 -4.44
CA GLY A 380 -2.79 -39.83 -3.42
C GLY A 380 -3.35 -39.25 -2.11
N THR A 381 -3.86 -38.00 -2.13
CA THR A 381 -4.41 -37.32 -0.94
C THR A 381 -5.68 -36.53 -1.24
N THR A 382 -6.32 -35.98 -0.20
CA THR A 382 -7.51 -35.13 -0.27
C THR A 382 -7.29 -33.80 0.45
N PHE A 383 -8.12 -32.80 0.15
CA PHE A 383 -8.07 -31.49 0.81
C PHE A 383 -8.28 -31.54 2.34
N MET A 384 -8.85 -32.62 2.88
CA MET A 384 -8.98 -32.82 4.32
C MET A 384 -7.63 -32.84 5.04
N GLN A 385 -6.55 -33.30 4.39
CA GLN A 385 -5.21 -33.41 4.98
C GLN A 385 -4.33 -32.18 4.72
N VAL A 386 -4.73 -31.31 3.78
CA VAL A 386 -3.98 -30.11 3.43
C VAL A 386 -4.13 -29.08 4.55
N SER A 387 -3.00 -28.59 5.07
CA SER A 387 -2.92 -27.68 6.21
C SER A 387 -2.34 -26.30 5.88
N GLY A 388 -1.62 -26.16 4.76
CA GLY A 388 -0.94 -24.91 4.38
C GLY A 388 -1.12 -24.55 2.91
N LEU A 389 -1.02 -23.25 2.62
CA LEU A 389 -1.18 -22.65 1.30
C LEU A 389 -0.19 -21.48 1.16
N THR A 390 0.58 -21.45 0.07
CA THR A 390 1.31 -20.24 -0.36
C THR A 390 1.36 -20.15 -1.89
N VAL A 391 1.63 -18.96 -2.43
CA VAL A 391 1.48 -18.67 -3.88
C VAL A 391 2.65 -17.83 -4.39
N ASP A 392 3.26 -18.26 -5.49
CA ASP A 392 4.11 -17.41 -6.33
C ASP A 392 3.23 -16.80 -7.42
N ALA A 393 2.72 -15.61 -7.14
CA ALA A 393 1.79 -14.90 -8.02
C ALA A 393 2.39 -14.55 -9.38
N GLU A 394 3.70 -14.24 -9.43
CA GLU A 394 4.42 -13.86 -10.66
C GLU A 394 4.45 -15.02 -11.66
N ARG A 395 4.57 -16.26 -11.17
CA ARG A 395 4.68 -17.47 -12.01
C ARG A 395 3.40 -18.29 -12.07
N GLY A 396 2.36 -17.86 -11.37
CA GLY A 396 1.09 -18.58 -11.24
C GLY A 396 1.23 -19.93 -10.52
N LEU A 397 2.15 -20.07 -9.57
CA LEU A 397 2.38 -21.32 -8.84
C LEU A 397 1.67 -21.30 -7.49
N ILE A 398 0.95 -22.37 -7.18
CA ILE A 398 0.24 -22.56 -5.91
C ILE A 398 0.85 -23.77 -5.21
N TYR A 399 1.34 -23.57 -4.00
CA TYR A 399 1.92 -24.60 -3.16
C TYR A 399 0.95 -24.98 -2.04
N LEU A 400 0.64 -26.26 -1.94
CA LEU A 400 -0.20 -26.84 -0.90
C LEU A 400 0.63 -27.76 -0.02
N LEU A 401 0.47 -27.64 1.29
CA LEU A 401 1.16 -28.47 2.26
C LEU A 401 0.20 -29.52 2.83
N ASP A 402 0.44 -30.79 2.54
CA ASP A 402 -0.25 -31.91 3.17
C ASP A 402 0.53 -32.32 4.42
N GLY A 403 0.02 -31.90 5.58
CA GLY A 403 0.62 -32.25 6.88
C GLY A 403 0.48 -33.73 7.24
N GLY A 404 -0.59 -34.38 6.79
CA GLY A 404 -0.89 -35.78 7.11
C GLY A 404 0.04 -36.76 6.40
N ASN A 405 0.16 -36.62 5.08
CA ASN A 405 1.02 -37.47 4.25
C ASN A 405 2.43 -36.89 4.04
N ARG A 406 2.70 -35.71 4.59
CA ARG A 406 3.98 -34.98 4.47
C ARG A 406 4.39 -34.74 3.01
N LEU A 407 3.49 -34.13 2.25
CA LEU A 407 3.72 -33.79 0.84
C LEU A 407 3.69 -32.27 0.64
N LEU A 408 4.64 -31.77 -0.15
CA LEU A 408 4.56 -30.43 -0.73
C LEU A 408 4.05 -30.57 -2.16
N ILE A 409 2.84 -30.09 -2.44
CA ILE A 409 2.18 -30.20 -3.75
C ILE A 409 2.30 -28.85 -4.46
N ARG A 410 2.65 -28.86 -5.75
CA ARG A 410 2.71 -27.66 -6.59
C ARG A 410 1.75 -27.74 -7.77
N LEU A 411 0.81 -26.80 -7.80
CA LEU A 411 -0.14 -26.59 -8.88
C LEU A 411 0.25 -25.33 -9.67
N ARG A 412 -0.15 -25.26 -10.94
CA ARG A 412 0.00 -24.08 -11.81
C ARG A 412 -1.37 -23.57 -12.24
N ASP A 413 -1.63 -22.29 -12.01
CA ASP A 413 -2.75 -21.55 -12.59
C ASP A 413 -2.41 -21.14 -14.01
N THR A 414 -2.99 -21.85 -14.99
CA THR A 414 -2.68 -21.63 -16.42
C THR A 414 -3.30 -20.35 -16.98
N ALA A 415 -4.15 -19.66 -16.23
CA ALA A 415 -4.62 -18.33 -16.61
C ALA A 415 -3.53 -17.25 -16.48
N ILE A 416 -2.44 -17.55 -15.75
CA ILE A 416 -1.30 -16.66 -15.56
C ILE A 416 -0.16 -17.14 -16.46
N GLU A 417 0.24 -16.29 -17.41
CA GLU A 417 1.36 -16.56 -18.30
C GLU A 417 2.68 -16.45 -17.52
N ALA A 418 3.44 -17.55 -17.46
CA ALA A 418 4.71 -17.53 -16.75
C ALA A 418 5.83 -17.01 -17.66
N PRO A 419 6.59 -15.98 -17.24
CA PRO A 419 7.62 -15.37 -18.08
C PRO A 419 8.79 -16.31 -18.41
N ASP A 420 9.03 -17.37 -17.62
CA ASP A 420 10.23 -18.19 -17.71
C ASP A 420 10.04 -19.70 -17.39
N GLN A 421 9.05 -20.40 -17.95
CA GLN A 421 8.87 -21.84 -17.65
C GLN A 421 10.02 -22.70 -18.22
N PRO A 422 10.84 -23.38 -17.39
CA PRO A 422 11.91 -24.25 -17.88
C PRO A 422 11.34 -25.53 -18.53
N GLU A 423 12.02 -26.04 -19.56
CA GLU A 423 11.63 -27.27 -20.28
C GLU A 423 11.48 -28.48 -19.33
N SER A 424 12.32 -28.58 -18.30
CA SER A 424 12.26 -29.64 -17.30
C SER A 424 10.92 -29.65 -16.55
N LEU A 425 10.40 -28.48 -16.17
CA LEU A 425 9.10 -28.37 -15.50
C LEU A 425 7.93 -28.71 -16.43
N ALA A 426 7.98 -28.24 -17.69
CA ALA A 426 6.99 -28.60 -18.70
C ALA A 426 6.99 -30.13 -18.98
N THR A 427 8.16 -30.77 -18.91
CA THR A 427 8.30 -32.22 -19.07
C THR A 427 7.73 -32.97 -17.88
N LEU A 428 8.02 -32.56 -16.65
CA LEU A 428 7.42 -33.14 -15.43
C LEU A 428 5.90 -33.06 -15.45
N GLN A 429 5.35 -31.91 -15.89
CA GLN A 429 3.92 -31.71 -16.03
C GLN A 429 3.29 -32.70 -17.01
N ARG A 430 3.90 -32.94 -18.19
CA ARG A 430 3.43 -33.96 -19.14
C ARG A 430 3.46 -35.36 -18.53
N ILE A 431 4.57 -35.73 -17.88
CA ILE A 431 4.74 -37.05 -17.25
C ILE A 431 3.68 -37.25 -16.15
N ASN A 432 3.44 -36.24 -15.31
CA ASN A 432 2.42 -36.29 -14.27
C ASN A 432 1.00 -36.41 -14.85
N GLY A 433 0.73 -35.74 -15.99
CA GLY A 433 -0.49 -35.92 -16.77
C GLY A 433 -0.71 -37.39 -17.19
N ASP A 434 0.32 -38.04 -17.72
CA ASP A 434 0.24 -39.46 -18.11
C ASP A 434 0.09 -40.39 -16.89
N LEU A 435 0.83 -40.12 -15.81
CA LEU A 435 0.77 -40.88 -14.56
C LEU A 435 -0.60 -40.81 -13.87
N ASN A 436 -1.41 -39.77 -14.10
CA ASN A 436 -2.80 -39.74 -13.61
C ASN A 436 -3.64 -40.91 -14.14
N THR A 437 -3.34 -41.40 -15.35
CA THR A 437 -4.02 -42.55 -15.96
C THR A 437 -3.26 -43.86 -15.75
N ARG A 438 -1.92 -43.82 -15.73
CA ARG A 438 -1.03 -44.97 -15.61
C ARG A 438 -0.12 -44.87 -14.38
N ARG A 439 -0.71 -44.93 -13.17
CA ARG A 439 -0.01 -44.59 -11.90
C ARG A 439 1.27 -45.38 -11.62
N GLU A 440 1.28 -46.67 -11.95
CA GLU A 440 2.39 -47.59 -11.66
C GLU A 440 3.15 -47.95 -12.95
N ALA A 441 3.34 -47.00 -13.85
CA ALA A 441 4.10 -47.18 -15.08
C ALA A 441 5.61 -46.98 -14.83
N PRO A 442 6.43 -48.04 -14.74
CA PRO A 442 7.85 -47.91 -14.40
C PRO A 442 8.63 -47.11 -15.45
N ASP A 443 8.22 -47.13 -16.72
CA ASP A 443 8.78 -46.32 -17.81
C ASP A 443 8.62 -44.81 -17.55
N LEU A 444 7.43 -44.39 -17.12
CA LEU A 444 7.13 -42.99 -16.81
C LEU A 444 7.82 -42.52 -15.53
N LEU A 445 7.83 -43.38 -14.49
CA LEU A 445 8.53 -43.09 -13.23
C LEU A 445 10.05 -42.99 -13.44
N LEU A 446 10.63 -43.83 -14.28
CA LEU A 446 12.05 -43.77 -14.63
C LEU A 446 12.38 -42.48 -15.41
N ALA A 447 11.54 -42.10 -16.39
CA ALA A 447 11.69 -40.84 -17.10
C ALA A 447 11.61 -39.63 -16.14
N LYS A 448 10.69 -39.68 -15.17
CA LYS A 448 10.55 -38.67 -14.12
C LYS A 448 11.82 -38.56 -13.26
N ALA A 449 12.39 -39.69 -12.84
CA ALA A 449 13.63 -39.73 -12.05
C ALA A 449 14.83 -39.10 -12.80
N ARG A 450 14.92 -39.28 -14.12
CA ARG A 450 15.97 -38.66 -14.95
C ARG A 450 15.88 -37.14 -14.96
N VAL A 451 14.68 -36.59 -15.13
CA VAL A 451 14.48 -35.12 -15.10
C VAL A 451 14.87 -34.54 -13.75
N TYR A 452 14.60 -35.26 -12.65
CA TYR A 452 15.06 -34.85 -11.32
C TYR A 452 16.58 -34.90 -11.17
N ALA A 453 17.23 -35.93 -11.71
CA ALA A 453 18.68 -36.05 -11.69
C ALA A 453 19.34 -34.89 -12.45
N GLU A 454 18.83 -34.54 -13.64
CA GLU A 454 19.32 -33.44 -14.48
C GLU A 454 19.17 -32.07 -13.82
N THR A 455 18.08 -31.87 -13.08
CA THR A 455 17.82 -30.61 -12.36
C THR A 455 18.54 -30.53 -11.00
N GLY A 456 19.19 -31.61 -10.56
CA GLY A 456 19.88 -31.69 -9.27
C GLY A 456 18.92 -31.87 -8.07
N ALA A 457 17.66 -32.25 -8.31
CA ALA A 457 16.65 -32.52 -7.30
C ALA A 457 16.89 -33.88 -6.63
N THR A 458 18.00 -34.00 -5.88
CA THR A 458 18.52 -35.28 -5.38
C THR A 458 17.54 -36.06 -4.50
N HIS A 459 16.78 -35.37 -3.65
CA HIS A 459 15.76 -36.01 -2.81
C HIS A 459 14.61 -36.62 -3.62
N LEU A 460 14.13 -35.90 -4.65
CA LEU A 460 13.10 -36.40 -5.56
C LEU A 460 13.61 -37.53 -6.44
N THR A 461 14.86 -37.41 -6.90
CA THR A 461 15.54 -38.45 -7.68
C THR A 461 15.59 -39.76 -6.89
N GLU A 462 16.04 -39.72 -5.63
CA GLU A 462 16.08 -40.88 -4.74
C GLU A 462 14.69 -41.48 -4.50
N ALA A 463 13.72 -40.65 -4.11
CA ALA A 463 12.36 -41.13 -3.84
C ALA A 463 11.71 -41.76 -5.08
N THR A 464 11.96 -41.21 -6.27
CA THR A 464 11.39 -41.71 -7.52
C THR A 464 12.06 -43.00 -7.97
N TYR A 465 13.39 -43.12 -7.86
CA TYR A 465 14.07 -44.39 -8.12
C TYR A 465 13.64 -45.49 -7.14
N GLN A 466 13.45 -45.16 -5.85
CA GLN A 466 12.90 -46.11 -4.90
C GLN A 466 11.50 -46.57 -5.33
N HIS A 467 10.63 -45.64 -5.75
CA HIS A 467 9.29 -45.99 -6.25
C HIS A 467 9.33 -46.85 -7.52
N VAL A 468 10.28 -46.60 -8.44
CA VAL A 468 10.51 -47.49 -9.59
C VAL A 468 10.84 -48.90 -9.12
N LEU A 469 11.70 -49.06 -8.11
CA LEU A 469 12.06 -50.37 -7.56
C LEU A 469 10.93 -51.03 -6.76
N ASP A 470 10.02 -50.25 -6.19
CA ASP A 470 8.84 -50.81 -5.52
C ASP A 470 7.86 -51.43 -6.54
N VAL A 471 7.80 -50.90 -7.77
CA VAL A 471 6.98 -51.41 -8.89
C VAL A 471 7.71 -52.46 -9.74
N ASP A 472 9.00 -52.25 -10.00
CA ASP A 472 9.91 -53.11 -10.77
C ASP A 472 11.24 -53.33 -10.00
N PRO A 473 11.27 -54.29 -9.05
CA PRO A 473 12.42 -54.51 -8.18
C PRO A 473 13.74 -54.88 -8.88
N TYR A 474 13.69 -55.26 -10.15
CA TYR A 474 14.86 -55.70 -10.93
C TYR A 474 15.35 -54.64 -11.91
N ASN A 475 14.86 -53.40 -11.80
CA ASN A 475 15.26 -52.31 -12.67
C ASN A 475 16.72 -51.90 -12.41
N ALA A 476 17.61 -52.27 -13.34
CA ALA A 476 19.05 -52.03 -13.21
C ALA A 476 19.41 -50.54 -13.19
N GLU A 477 18.70 -49.72 -13.99
CA GLU A 477 18.94 -48.28 -14.05
C GLU A 477 18.52 -47.59 -12.75
N ALA A 478 17.34 -47.93 -12.20
CA ALA A 478 16.90 -47.36 -10.94
C ALA A 478 17.81 -47.76 -9.77
N THR A 479 18.31 -49.00 -9.75
CA THR A 479 19.28 -49.46 -8.74
C THR A 479 20.57 -48.64 -8.79
N ALA A 480 21.16 -48.49 -9.98
CA ALA A 480 22.40 -47.72 -10.16
C ALA A 480 22.18 -46.23 -9.88
N GLY A 481 21.06 -45.66 -10.32
CA GLY A 481 20.69 -44.27 -10.06
C GLY A 481 20.49 -43.97 -8.58
N LEU A 482 19.89 -44.91 -7.84
CA LEU A 482 19.68 -44.81 -6.39
C LEU A 482 21.01 -44.82 -5.61
N GLU A 483 21.96 -45.68 -5.98
CA GLU A 483 23.31 -45.67 -5.40
C GLU A 483 24.04 -44.36 -5.70
N HIS A 484 23.97 -43.90 -6.95
CA HIS A 484 24.62 -42.68 -7.39
C HIS A 484 24.12 -41.44 -6.64
N VAL A 485 22.80 -41.26 -6.52
CA VAL A 485 22.22 -40.10 -5.83
C VAL A 485 22.51 -40.12 -4.33
N ARG A 486 22.56 -41.30 -3.69
CA ARG A 486 22.95 -41.44 -2.27
C ARG A 486 24.39 -40.98 -2.05
N ILE A 487 25.30 -41.27 -2.99
CA ILE A 487 26.68 -40.79 -2.93
C ILE A 487 26.73 -39.25 -3.07
N ILE A 488 25.99 -38.67 -4.02
CA ILE A 488 25.90 -37.20 -4.18
C ILE A 488 25.41 -36.54 -2.89
N ARG A 489 24.38 -37.10 -2.23
CA ARG A 489 23.86 -36.58 -0.96
C ARG A 489 24.88 -36.68 0.17
N LEU A 490 25.58 -37.81 0.29
CA LEU A 490 26.66 -37.98 1.27
C LEU A 490 27.77 -36.94 1.04
N GLU A 491 28.14 -36.66 -0.21
CA GLU A 491 29.13 -35.65 -0.56
C GLU A 491 28.68 -34.23 -0.22
N ALA A 492 27.44 -33.87 -0.53
CA ALA A 492 26.86 -32.57 -0.17
C ALA A 492 26.87 -32.36 1.35
N GLU A 493 26.49 -33.38 2.12
CA GLU A 493 26.51 -33.31 3.59
C GLU A 493 27.94 -33.21 4.14
N ALA A 494 28.89 -33.98 3.60
CA ALA A 494 30.29 -33.91 4.01
C ALA A 494 30.89 -32.50 3.78
N ARG A 495 30.60 -31.89 2.62
CA ARG A 495 31.02 -30.52 2.30
C ARG A 495 30.38 -29.49 3.21
N ARG A 496 29.08 -29.65 3.54
CA ARG A 496 28.37 -28.77 4.48
C ARG A 496 29.01 -28.80 5.87
N LEU A 497 29.25 -30.00 6.41
CA LEU A 497 29.92 -30.19 7.70
C LEU A 497 31.34 -29.61 7.69
N ALA A 498 32.08 -29.76 6.59
CA ALA A 498 33.42 -29.18 6.43
C ALA A 498 33.39 -27.63 6.41
N SER A 499 32.36 -27.03 5.82
CA SER A 499 32.16 -25.57 5.84
C SER A 499 31.84 -25.06 7.25
N ILE A 500 30.92 -25.73 7.95
CA ILE A 500 30.58 -25.44 9.36
C ILE A 500 31.83 -25.53 10.23
N ALA A 501 32.62 -26.59 10.09
CA ALA A 501 33.86 -26.77 10.84
C ALA A 501 34.85 -25.62 10.61
N ARG A 502 35.00 -25.14 9.37
CA ARG A 502 35.86 -23.99 9.04
C ARG A 502 35.35 -22.69 9.66
N SER A 503 34.07 -22.40 9.49
CA SER A 503 33.44 -21.20 10.07
C SER A 503 33.56 -21.17 11.60
N GLN A 504 33.27 -22.30 12.27
CA GLN A 504 33.43 -22.42 13.72
C GLN A 504 34.90 -22.29 14.16
N LEU A 505 35.84 -22.81 13.36
CA LEU A 505 37.27 -22.69 13.66
C LEU A 505 37.73 -21.22 13.60
N GLU A 506 37.27 -20.48 12.60
CA GLU A 506 37.58 -19.05 12.41
C GLU A 506 36.96 -18.16 13.48
N THR A 507 35.71 -18.46 13.89
CA THR A 507 34.93 -17.58 14.77
C THR A 507 35.02 -17.94 16.26
N MET A 508 35.10 -19.23 16.60
CA MET A 508 35.01 -19.74 17.98
C MET A 508 36.22 -20.60 18.40
N GLY A 509 37.14 -20.87 17.47
CA GLY A 509 38.37 -21.60 17.73
C GLY A 509 38.24 -23.13 17.66
N PRO A 510 39.37 -23.85 17.81
CA PRO A 510 39.48 -25.28 17.48
C PRO A 510 38.60 -26.20 18.33
N ALA A 511 38.41 -25.87 19.61
CA ALA A 511 37.66 -26.70 20.56
C ALA A 511 36.17 -26.82 20.18
N THR A 512 35.56 -25.73 19.74
CA THR A 512 34.15 -25.69 19.34
C THR A 512 33.92 -26.39 17.99
N ALA A 513 34.88 -26.25 17.08
CA ALA A 513 34.79 -26.80 15.73
C ALA A 513 35.11 -28.32 15.64
N GLN A 514 35.66 -28.93 16.70
CA GLN A 514 36.13 -30.33 16.73
C GLN A 514 35.04 -31.35 16.35
N ALA A 515 33.80 -31.14 16.79
CA ALA A 515 32.69 -32.06 16.52
C ALA A 515 32.34 -32.09 15.03
N SER A 516 32.11 -30.92 14.43
CA SER A 516 31.81 -30.74 13.01
C SER A 516 32.95 -31.24 12.12
N TYR A 517 34.21 -30.97 12.51
CA TYR A 517 35.41 -31.47 11.84
C TYR A 517 35.46 -33.01 11.79
N THR A 518 35.23 -33.66 12.94
CA THR A 518 35.26 -35.13 13.03
C THR A 518 34.16 -35.77 12.18
N GLN A 519 32.94 -35.20 12.20
CA GLN A 519 31.83 -35.69 11.39
C GLN A 519 32.07 -35.51 9.88
N ALA A 520 32.65 -34.37 9.48
CA ALA A 520 33.03 -34.12 8.09
C ALA A 520 34.07 -35.13 7.59
N LEU A 521 35.11 -35.41 8.38
CA LEU A 521 36.13 -36.41 8.04
C LEU A 521 35.55 -37.81 7.88
N GLN A 522 34.73 -38.26 8.84
CA GLN A 522 34.06 -39.57 8.76
C GLN A 522 33.19 -39.69 7.52
N SER A 523 32.52 -38.60 7.14
CA SER A 523 31.68 -38.55 5.95
C SER A 523 32.53 -38.67 4.68
N PHE A 524 33.63 -37.92 4.57
CA PHE A 524 34.59 -38.04 3.46
C PHE A 524 35.22 -39.44 3.36
N GLU A 525 35.60 -40.06 4.47
CA GLU A 525 36.15 -41.42 4.48
C GLU A 525 35.13 -42.45 3.98
N ARG A 526 33.87 -42.31 4.41
CA ARG A 526 32.78 -43.17 3.95
C ARG A 526 32.53 -43.03 2.45
N ILE A 527 32.66 -41.82 1.91
CA ILE A 527 32.56 -41.59 0.47
C ILE A 527 33.73 -42.23 -0.26
N LEU A 528 34.97 -42.06 0.23
CA LEU A 528 36.16 -42.67 -0.38
C LEU A 528 36.17 -44.21 -0.30
N ALA A 529 35.48 -44.80 0.67
CA ALA A 529 35.26 -46.25 0.71
C ALA A 529 34.32 -46.73 -0.41
N LEU A 530 33.36 -45.89 -0.84
CA LEU A 530 32.42 -46.18 -1.92
C LEU A 530 32.96 -45.76 -3.30
N ARG A 531 33.72 -44.66 -3.37
CA ARG A 531 34.39 -44.11 -4.56
C ARG A 531 35.86 -43.81 -4.28
N PRO A 532 36.74 -44.84 -4.30
CA PRO A 532 38.16 -44.68 -3.97
C PRO A 532 38.93 -43.75 -4.90
N ASP A 533 38.41 -43.55 -6.11
CA ASP A 533 38.97 -42.78 -7.22
C ASP A 533 38.62 -41.28 -7.21
N SER A 534 37.75 -40.82 -6.30
CA SER A 534 37.35 -39.40 -6.25
C SER A 534 38.47 -38.47 -5.73
N GLU A 535 39.23 -37.87 -6.65
CA GLU A 535 40.27 -36.88 -6.32
C GLU A 535 39.71 -35.62 -5.66
N GLU A 536 38.51 -35.20 -6.04
CA GLU A 536 37.85 -34.00 -5.50
C GLU A 536 37.51 -34.16 -4.02
N VAL A 537 36.98 -35.31 -3.63
CA VAL A 537 36.68 -35.63 -2.23
C VAL A 537 37.96 -35.73 -1.42
N ARG A 538 39.01 -36.35 -1.98
CA ARG A 538 40.31 -36.45 -1.32
C ARG A 538 40.93 -35.07 -1.07
N ARG A 539 40.89 -34.19 -2.06
CA ARG A 539 41.36 -32.80 -1.95
C ARG A 539 40.57 -32.01 -0.91
N ALA A 540 39.24 -32.07 -0.94
CA ALA A 540 38.38 -31.38 0.03
C ALA A 540 38.62 -31.86 1.48
N MET A 541 38.90 -33.16 1.65
CA MET A 541 39.25 -33.74 2.93
C MET A 541 40.64 -33.29 3.41
N GLU A 542 41.63 -33.20 2.52
CA GLU A 542 42.98 -32.69 2.82
C GLU A 542 42.95 -31.19 3.17
N GLU A 543 42.23 -30.36 2.40
CA GLU A 543 42.04 -28.94 2.70
C GLU A 543 41.43 -28.71 4.09
N LEU A 544 40.45 -29.54 4.48
CA LEU A 544 39.86 -29.46 5.81
C LEU A 544 40.88 -29.84 6.90
N ARG A 545 41.72 -30.87 6.67
CA ARG A 545 42.80 -31.26 7.59
C ARG A 545 43.86 -30.17 7.73
N GLU A 546 44.24 -29.52 6.63
CA GLU A 546 45.18 -28.41 6.63
C GLU A 546 44.63 -27.18 7.36
N ALA A 547 43.35 -26.84 7.15
CA ALA A 547 42.71 -25.73 7.85
C ALA A 547 42.72 -25.93 9.38
N PHE A 548 42.58 -27.19 9.83
CA PHE A 548 42.63 -27.57 11.25
C PHE A 548 44.04 -27.81 11.80
N SER A 549 45.07 -27.68 10.97
CA SER A 549 46.47 -27.78 11.41
C SER A 549 46.91 -26.45 12.04
N PRO A 550 47.67 -26.46 13.14
CA PRO A 550 48.14 -25.23 13.77
C PRO A 550 49.01 -24.43 12.79
N ARG A 551 48.54 -23.24 12.36
CA ARG A 551 49.32 -22.31 11.53
C ARG A 551 49.93 -21.21 12.41
N ASP A 552 51.25 -21.19 12.51
CA ASP A 552 52.02 -20.01 12.90
C ASP A 552 51.81 -18.92 11.84
N THR A 553 51.07 -17.87 12.17
CA THR A 553 50.75 -16.78 11.24
C THR A 553 51.78 -15.65 11.32
N ALA A 554 52.80 -15.72 10.46
CA ALA A 554 53.61 -14.58 10.06
C ALA A 554 53.97 -14.70 8.57
N GLY A 555 53.44 -13.82 7.72
CA GLY A 555 53.75 -13.81 6.28
C GLY A 555 52.90 -12.84 5.44
N ASP A 556 53.43 -11.63 5.27
CA ASP A 556 53.33 -10.67 4.15
C ASP A 556 51.99 -10.38 3.43
N ALA A 557 51.42 -9.21 3.76
CA ALA A 557 50.46 -8.50 2.91
C ALA A 557 51.20 -7.49 2.02
N VAL A 558 50.95 -7.52 0.71
CA VAL A 558 51.43 -6.52 -0.27
C VAL A 558 50.83 -5.16 0.09
N SER A 559 51.68 -4.18 0.39
CA SER A 559 51.29 -2.81 0.73
C SER A 559 50.79 -2.06 -0.51
N THR A 560 49.47 -1.81 -0.62
CA THR A 560 48.90 -0.88 -1.61
C THR A 560 49.37 0.55 -1.32
N PRO A 561 49.76 1.35 -2.35
CA PRO A 561 50.25 2.73 -2.14
C PRO A 561 49.16 3.68 -1.65
N LEU A 562 47.88 3.32 -1.83
CA LEU A 562 46.73 4.08 -1.38
C LEU A 562 46.12 3.47 -0.11
N ARG A 563 45.84 4.31 0.87
CA ARG A 563 45.09 3.92 2.08
C ARG A 563 43.74 4.62 2.12
N ILE A 564 42.70 3.85 2.42
CA ILE A 564 41.39 4.37 2.80
C ILE A 564 41.46 4.74 4.29
N ASP A 565 41.37 6.03 4.61
CA ASP A 565 41.40 6.52 6.00
C ASP A 565 40.04 6.43 6.67
N ARG A 566 39.00 6.79 5.91
CA ARG A 566 37.63 6.84 6.40
C ARG A 566 36.66 6.70 5.24
N VAL A 567 35.58 5.96 5.46
CA VAL A 567 34.39 5.96 4.62
C VAL A 567 33.22 6.31 5.52
N THR A 568 32.42 7.28 5.11
CA THR A 568 31.15 7.61 5.77
C THR A 568 30.04 7.56 4.74
N MET A 569 28.91 7.01 5.15
CA MET A 569 27.73 6.90 4.33
C MET A 569 26.51 7.19 5.20
N GLU A 570 25.55 7.93 4.66
CA GLU A 570 24.28 8.17 5.32
C GLU A 570 23.33 6.98 5.17
N ASN A 571 22.34 6.90 6.05
CA ASN A 571 21.26 5.94 5.86
C ASN A 571 20.39 6.39 4.68
N LEU A 572 19.91 5.43 3.90
CA LEU A 572 19.17 5.69 2.67
C LEU A 572 17.67 5.49 2.88
N PHE A 573 16.89 6.35 2.25
CA PHE A 573 15.42 6.38 2.30
C PHE A 573 14.84 6.23 0.89
N PRO A 574 14.04 5.19 0.59
CA PRO A 574 13.45 5.03 -0.75
C PRO A 574 12.57 6.21 -1.18
N GLY A 575 11.93 6.92 -0.25
CA GLY A 575 11.18 8.16 -0.53
C GLY A 575 12.05 9.28 -1.13
N LEU A 576 13.38 9.22 -1.00
CA LEU A 576 14.34 10.17 -1.55
C LEU A 576 15.09 9.60 -2.78
N PHE A 577 14.61 8.49 -3.35
CA PHE A 577 15.22 7.79 -4.49
C PHE A 577 15.69 8.72 -5.61
N SER A 578 14.83 9.64 -6.05
CA SER A 578 15.13 10.57 -7.13
C SER A 578 16.25 11.56 -6.77
N ALA A 579 16.40 11.92 -5.50
CA ALA A 579 17.42 12.86 -5.03
C ALA A 579 18.84 12.27 -5.07
N TYR A 580 18.99 10.97 -4.73
CA TYR A 580 20.29 10.29 -4.71
C TYR A 580 20.95 10.17 -6.09
N ARG A 581 20.20 10.37 -7.19
CA ARG A 581 20.77 10.43 -8.55
C ARG A 581 21.72 11.61 -8.75
N SER A 582 21.53 12.70 -8.00
CA SER A 582 22.31 13.94 -8.14
C SER A 582 23.08 14.33 -6.88
N ARG A 583 22.70 13.80 -5.71
CA ARG A 583 23.34 14.08 -4.41
C ARG A 583 24.28 12.94 -3.99
N PRO A 584 25.50 13.24 -3.51
CA PRO A 584 26.33 12.25 -2.83
C PRO A 584 25.63 11.70 -1.58
N VAL A 585 25.86 10.42 -1.28
CA VAL A 585 25.32 9.72 -0.10
C VAL A 585 26.36 9.55 1.00
N GLY A 586 27.53 10.14 0.83
CA GLY A 586 28.66 9.93 1.71
C GLY A 586 29.96 10.51 1.15
N GLU A 587 31.04 10.24 1.86
CA GLU A 587 32.37 10.72 1.55
C GLU A 587 33.41 9.64 1.86
N ILE A 588 34.49 9.61 1.07
CA ILE A 588 35.67 8.78 1.30
C ILE A 588 36.91 9.66 1.41
N THR A 589 37.71 9.44 2.45
CA THR A 589 39.00 10.09 2.64
C THR A 589 40.11 9.11 2.27
N LEU A 590 40.94 9.52 1.31
CA LEU A 590 42.01 8.72 0.73
C LEU A 590 43.34 9.43 0.94
N THR A 591 44.38 8.68 1.33
CA THR A 591 45.75 9.22 1.43
C THR A 591 46.70 8.40 0.57
N ASN A 592 47.49 9.09 -0.25
CA ASN A 592 48.62 8.49 -0.95
C ASN A 592 49.78 8.30 0.03
N ARG A 593 50.10 7.05 0.36
CA ARG A 593 51.25 6.68 1.20
C ARG A 593 52.46 6.19 0.39
N GLY A 594 52.32 6.12 -0.92
CA GLY A 594 53.41 5.81 -1.83
C GLY A 594 54.33 7.00 -2.07
N ASP A 595 55.43 6.72 -2.76
CA ASP A 595 56.45 7.72 -3.12
C ASP A 595 56.20 8.35 -4.50
N GLU A 596 55.14 7.91 -5.21
CA GLU A 596 54.78 8.37 -6.55
C GLU A 596 53.35 8.92 -6.62
N PRO A 597 53.05 9.90 -7.51
CA PRO A 597 51.69 10.40 -7.71
C PRO A 597 50.74 9.29 -8.17
N ILE A 598 49.50 9.33 -7.69
CA ILE A 598 48.43 8.44 -8.14
C ILE A 598 47.60 9.16 -9.21
N THR A 599 47.52 8.57 -10.40
CA THR A 599 46.73 9.09 -11.54
C THR A 599 45.49 8.24 -11.79
N ALA A 600 44.53 8.80 -12.54
CA ALA A 600 43.27 8.12 -12.91
C ALA A 600 42.51 7.53 -11.71
N LEU A 601 42.56 8.21 -10.55
CA LEU A 601 41.92 7.75 -9.32
C LEU A 601 40.40 7.75 -9.48
N ARG A 602 39.79 6.59 -9.32
CA ARG A 602 38.34 6.36 -9.39
C ARG A 602 37.86 5.67 -8.12
N VAL A 603 36.74 6.15 -7.60
CA VAL A 603 36.00 5.51 -6.52
C VAL A 603 34.68 5.03 -7.10
N SER A 604 34.38 3.74 -6.97
CA SER A 604 33.08 3.17 -7.33
C SER A 604 32.36 2.61 -6.10
N ALA A 605 31.04 2.76 -6.06
CA ALA A 605 30.20 2.23 -4.99
C ALA A 605 29.00 1.47 -5.55
N GLU A 606 28.68 0.34 -4.93
CA GLU A 606 27.50 -0.47 -5.27
C GLU A 606 26.84 -1.06 -4.02
N VAL A 607 25.51 -1.26 -4.10
CA VAL A 607 24.74 -1.98 -3.09
C VAL A 607 24.13 -3.21 -3.77
N ARG A 608 24.40 -4.40 -3.22
CA ARG A 608 23.84 -5.65 -3.75
C ARG A 608 22.31 -5.56 -3.80
N ARG A 609 21.69 -6.07 -4.88
CA ARG A 609 20.23 -6.05 -5.17
C ARG A 609 19.64 -4.67 -5.47
N TYR A 610 20.16 -3.61 -4.86
CA TYR A 610 19.60 -2.26 -4.96
C TYR A 610 20.36 -1.32 -5.91
N SER A 611 21.43 -1.81 -6.56
CA SER A 611 22.15 -1.12 -7.63
C SER A 611 22.29 -2.04 -8.83
N ASP A 612 22.04 -1.52 -10.04
CA ASP A 612 22.23 -2.29 -11.28
C ASP A 612 23.71 -2.31 -11.69
N PHE A 613 24.45 -1.22 -11.43
CA PHE A 613 25.87 -1.07 -11.74
C PHE A 613 26.57 -0.22 -10.66
N PRO A 614 27.90 -0.38 -10.47
CA PRO A 614 28.69 0.52 -9.64
C PRO A 614 28.64 1.96 -10.14
N THR A 615 28.46 2.91 -9.23
CA THR A 615 28.48 4.34 -9.55
C THR A 615 29.87 4.91 -9.32
N GLU A 616 30.48 5.52 -10.35
CA GLU A 616 31.86 6.02 -10.31
C GLU A 616 31.94 7.53 -10.01
N THR A 617 32.98 7.91 -9.26
CA THR A 617 33.46 9.29 -9.08
C THR A 617 34.96 9.31 -9.32
N ALA A 618 35.44 10.19 -10.20
CA ALA A 618 36.85 10.31 -10.55
C ALA A 618 37.46 11.59 -9.97
N LEU A 619 38.77 11.55 -9.68
CA LEU A 619 39.56 12.74 -9.37
C LEU A 619 40.17 13.27 -10.68
N ASP A 620 39.84 14.51 -11.04
CA ASP A 620 40.29 15.13 -12.31
C ASP A 620 41.77 15.58 -12.31
N ARG A 621 42.52 15.22 -11.26
CA ARG A 621 43.94 15.55 -11.10
C ARG A 621 44.71 14.42 -10.42
N PRO A 622 46.05 14.36 -10.56
CA PRO A 622 46.86 13.44 -9.76
C PRO A 622 46.76 13.73 -8.26
N LEU A 623 46.93 12.68 -7.44
CA LEU A 623 47.06 12.76 -5.99
C LEU A 623 48.55 12.59 -5.62
N ASP A 624 49.17 13.65 -5.15
CA ASP A 624 50.62 13.67 -4.88
C ASP A 624 51.00 12.78 -3.68
N PRO A 625 52.27 12.32 -3.59
CA PRO A 625 52.76 11.60 -2.42
C PRO A 625 52.50 12.32 -1.10
N GLY A 626 51.92 11.61 -0.12
CA GLY A 626 51.54 12.17 1.18
C GLY A 626 50.28 13.04 1.17
N GLU A 627 49.69 13.31 0.01
CA GLU A 627 48.47 14.08 -0.11
C GLU A 627 47.24 13.28 0.33
N THR A 628 46.31 13.95 1.03
CA THR A 628 45.00 13.43 1.41
C THR A 628 43.93 14.14 0.60
N VAL A 629 42.98 13.38 0.06
CA VAL A 629 41.82 13.91 -0.66
C VAL A 629 40.52 13.32 -0.10
N THR A 630 39.48 14.13 -0.05
CA THR A 630 38.11 13.67 0.22
C THR A 630 37.33 13.70 -1.09
N MET A 631 36.69 12.59 -1.43
CA MET A 631 35.86 12.44 -2.62
C MET A 631 34.43 12.06 -2.24
N PRO A 632 33.41 12.55 -2.97
CA PRO A 632 32.03 12.17 -2.71
C PRO A 632 31.79 10.71 -3.11
N VAL A 633 31.00 9.99 -2.30
CA VAL A 633 30.49 8.66 -2.62
C VAL A 633 29.07 8.82 -3.17
N ARG A 634 28.80 8.26 -4.34
CA ARG A 634 27.49 8.29 -5.01
C ARG A 634 26.98 6.87 -5.19
N ILE A 635 25.68 6.68 -5.06
CA ILE A 635 25.02 5.39 -5.29
C ILE A 635 23.74 5.66 -6.08
N ILE A 636 23.62 5.03 -7.24
CA ILE A 636 22.37 5.00 -8.00
C ILE A 636 21.59 3.76 -7.56
N LEU A 637 20.41 4.00 -7.00
CA LEU A 637 19.47 2.95 -6.59
C LEU A 637 18.61 2.51 -7.79
N ASN A 638 18.22 1.25 -7.82
CA ASN A 638 17.24 0.69 -8.76
C ASN A 638 15.84 0.58 -8.12
N ASP A 639 14.82 0.23 -8.90
CA ASP A 639 13.41 0.23 -8.46
C ASP A 639 13.10 -0.80 -7.36
N ALA A 640 14.01 -1.76 -7.10
CA ALA A 640 13.85 -2.73 -6.01
C ALA A 640 13.77 -2.06 -4.62
N VAL A 641 14.22 -0.80 -4.48
CA VAL A 641 14.06 -0.08 -3.21
C VAL A 641 12.60 0.21 -2.86
N PHE A 642 11.70 0.28 -3.85
CA PHE A 642 10.26 0.51 -3.60
C PHE A 642 9.52 -0.73 -3.10
N THR A 643 10.19 -1.89 -3.07
CA THR A 643 9.69 -3.12 -2.45
C THR A 643 10.24 -3.32 -1.05
N VAL A 644 11.09 -2.41 -0.56
CA VAL A 644 11.64 -2.47 0.81
C VAL A 644 10.56 -1.99 1.76
N GLU A 645 10.00 -2.90 2.53
CA GLU A 645 8.92 -2.59 3.45
C GLU A 645 9.41 -2.60 4.91
N GLU A 646 10.56 -3.20 5.20
CA GLU A 646 11.22 -3.21 6.52
C GLU A 646 12.60 -2.53 6.48
N ASP A 647 13.13 -2.11 7.63
CA ASP A 647 14.45 -1.49 7.72
C ASP A 647 15.57 -2.55 7.60
N LEU A 648 16.43 -2.39 6.59
CA LEU A 648 17.46 -3.36 6.24
C LEU A 648 18.87 -2.83 6.56
N PRO A 649 19.63 -3.50 7.45
CA PRO A 649 21.06 -3.21 7.61
C PRO A 649 21.83 -3.81 6.43
N LEU A 650 22.41 -2.97 5.58
CA LEU A 650 23.14 -3.36 4.38
C LEU A 650 24.61 -2.94 4.46
N GLN A 651 25.43 -3.48 3.55
CA GLN A 651 26.79 -3.01 3.31
C GLN A 651 26.91 -2.52 1.86
N ALA A 652 27.47 -1.32 1.69
CA ALA A 652 27.91 -0.84 0.40
C ALA A 652 29.34 -1.32 0.15
N ARG A 653 29.59 -1.85 -1.05
CA ARG A 653 30.96 -2.18 -1.49
C ARG A 653 31.55 -0.94 -2.15
N ILE A 654 32.72 -0.52 -1.67
CA ILE A 654 33.49 0.59 -2.22
C ILE A 654 34.75 0.02 -2.87
N THR A 655 34.95 0.31 -4.15
CA THR A 655 36.15 -0.09 -4.89
C THR A 655 36.91 1.16 -5.31
N VAL A 656 38.19 1.23 -5.00
CA VAL A 656 39.06 2.33 -5.38
C VAL A 656 40.11 1.81 -6.35
N GLN A 657 40.17 2.41 -7.53
CA GLN A 657 41.09 2.06 -8.60
C GLN A 657 41.95 3.27 -8.94
N GLY A 658 43.21 3.03 -9.30
CA GLY A 658 44.12 4.08 -9.72
C GLY A 658 45.41 3.51 -10.29
N GLU A 659 46.27 4.39 -10.76
CA GLU A 659 47.58 4.04 -11.33
C GLU A 659 48.70 4.72 -10.52
N SER A 660 49.73 3.97 -10.17
CA SER A 660 50.95 4.48 -9.51
C SER A 660 52.15 3.82 -10.17
N GLY A 661 53.13 4.61 -10.64
CA GLY A 661 54.32 4.10 -11.33
C GLY A 661 54.07 3.24 -12.56
N GLY A 662 53.03 3.58 -13.34
CA GLY A 662 52.66 2.83 -14.54
C GLY A 662 51.94 1.52 -14.25
N ARG A 663 51.54 1.27 -13.00
CA ARG A 663 50.85 0.04 -12.57
C ARG A 663 49.48 0.38 -12.00
N GLU A 664 48.46 -0.28 -12.53
CA GLU A 664 47.11 -0.24 -11.95
C GLU A 664 47.07 -0.96 -10.61
N PHE A 665 46.32 -0.41 -9.67
CA PHE A 665 45.96 -1.07 -8.42
C PHE A 665 44.46 -0.97 -8.18
N THR A 666 43.94 -1.93 -7.42
CA THR A 666 42.57 -1.92 -6.92
C THR A 666 42.61 -2.20 -5.42
N THR A 667 41.92 -1.38 -4.64
CA THR A 667 41.65 -1.60 -3.22
C THR A 667 40.14 -1.61 -3.02
N ALA A 668 39.63 -2.48 -2.16
CA ALA A 668 38.21 -2.52 -1.84
C ALA A 668 38.00 -2.36 -0.33
N GLY A 669 36.88 -1.75 0.03
CA GLY A 669 36.37 -1.64 1.39
C GLY A 669 34.85 -1.82 1.41
N SER A 670 34.28 -1.91 2.60
CA SER A 670 32.84 -1.84 2.79
C SER A 670 32.48 -0.89 3.91
N THR A 671 31.30 -0.30 3.80
CA THR A 671 30.70 0.52 4.87
C THR A 671 29.27 0.06 5.11
N GLY A 672 28.89 -0.07 6.38
CA GLY A 672 27.53 -0.40 6.77
C GLY A 672 26.63 0.83 6.75
N PHE A 673 25.36 0.63 6.39
CA PHE A 673 24.32 1.65 6.46
C PHE A 673 22.95 0.97 6.57
N THR A 674 21.92 1.70 6.98
CA THR A 674 20.54 1.21 6.93
C THR A 674 19.85 1.71 5.68
N LEU A 675 19.29 0.79 4.89
CA LEU A 675 18.26 1.12 3.90
C LEU A 675 16.91 1.03 4.61
N TYR A 676 16.31 2.17 4.90
CA TYR A 676 15.02 2.22 5.57
C TYR A 676 13.89 1.72 4.66
N ARG A 677 12.77 1.32 5.29
CA ARG A 677 11.53 1.01 4.59
C ARG A 677 11.05 2.15 3.70
N ARG A 678 10.30 1.81 2.65
CA ARG A 678 9.81 2.76 1.63
C ARG A 678 8.91 3.87 2.17
N SER A 679 8.27 3.63 3.31
CA SER A 679 7.43 4.60 4.03
C SER A 679 8.23 5.45 5.01
N ALA A 680 9.53 5.20 5.21
CA ALA A 680 10.30 5.95 6.19
C ALA A 680 10.60 7.38 5.71
N LEU A 681 10.39 8.34 6.61
CA LEU A 681 10.77 9.73 6.44
C LEU A 681 11.54 10.22 7.66
N SER A 682 12.50 11.12 7.45
CA SER A 682 13.12 11.90 8.52
C SER A 682 12.72 13.36 8.34
N TRP A 683 12.29 14.00 9.43
CA TRP A 683 11.80 15.38 9.47
C TRP A 683 12.89 16.44 9.63
N ILE A 684 14.17 16.09 9.40
CA ILE A 684 15.29 17.06 9.39
C ILE A 684 15.00 18.22 8.42
N GLU A 685 14.34 17.94 7.30
CA GLU A 685 13.90 18.94 6.31
C GLU A 685 12.45 18.64 5.92
N THR A 686 11.55 19.62 6.07
CA THR A 686 10.12 19.48 5.72
C THR A 686 9.93 19.14 4.24
N GLU A 687 10.81 19.63 3.37
CA GLU A 687 10.82 19.40 1.93
C GLU A 687 10.89 17.90 1.56
N ARG A 688 11.45 17.05 2.44
CA ARG A 688 11.57 15.61 2.18
C ARG A 688 10.22 14.93 2.00
N LEU A 689 9.15 15.46 2.62
CA LEU A 689 7.78 14.96 2.44
C LEU A 689 7.33 15.03 0.97
N ALA A 690 7.89 15.94 0.17
CA ALA A 690 7.54 16.06 -1.25
C ALA A 690 7.88 14.82 -2.09
N GLY A 691 8.81 13.97 -1.63
CA GLY A 691 9.09 12.67 -2.23
C GLY A 691 7.87 11.73 -2.20
N PHE A 692 6.96 11.91 -1.25
CA PHE A 692 5.71 11.15 -1.12
C PHE A 692 4.53 11.75 -1.89
N ILE A 693 4.66 13.01 -2.36
CA ILE A 693 3.65 13.65 -3.20
C ILE A 693 3.81 13.13 -4.64
N THR A 694 2.88 12.28 -5.06
CA THR A 694 2.98 11.44 -6.28
C THR A 694 1.79 11.65 -7.22
N PRO A 695 1.66 12.84 -7.85
CA PRO A 695 0.52 13.19 -8.68
C PRO A 695 0.41 12.38 -9.98
N HIS A 696 1.51 11.76 -10.41
CA HIS A 696 1.57 10.97 -11.65
C HIS A 696 1.28 9.49 -11.43
N GLU A 697 1.00 9.06 -10.19
CA GLU A 697 0.58 7.70 -9.90
C GLU A 697 -0.82 7.43 -10.49
N GLY A 698 -1.01 6.24 -11.08
CA GLY A 698 -2.19 5.93 -11.88
C GLY A 698 -3.52 5.99 -11.14
N ASN A 699 -3.61 5.47 -9.90
CA ASN A 699 -4.83 5.56 -9.10
C ASN A 699 -5.10 6.98 -8.62
N VAL A 700 -4.06 7.68 -8.16
CA VAL A 700 -4.16 9.08 -7.71
C VAL A 700 -4.68 9.97 -8.85
N SER A 701 -4.04 9.91 -10.03
CA SER A 701 -4.41 10.74 -11.17
C SER A 701 -5.82 10.43 -11.68
N ARG A 702 -6.19 9.14 -11.79
CA ARG A 702 -7.55 8.74 -12.19
C ARG A 702 -8.61 9.21 -11.19
N PHE A 703 -8.37 9.03 -9.89
CA PHE A 703 -9.30 9.48 -8.86
C PHE A 703 -9.47 11.00 -8.90
N ALA A 704 -8.37 11.76 -8.95
CA ALA A 704 -8.40 13.22 -9.02
C ALA A 704 -9.16 13.73 -10.25
N MET A 705 -8.85 13.20 -11.43
CA MET A 705 -9.54 13.59 -12.68
C MET A 705 -11.02 13.23 -12.65
N ALA A 706 -11.39 12.05 -12.13
CA ALA A 706 -12.78 11.66 -12.06
C ALA A 706 -13.56 12.48 -11.02
N ALA A 707 -13.00 12.72 -9.83
CA ALA A 707 -13.59 13.55 -8.79
C ALA A 707 -13.83 15.00 -9.28
N ALA A 708 -12.83 15.59 -9.96
CA ALA A 708 -12.96 16.94 -10.52
C ALA A 708 -14.01 17.05 -11.64
N ASN A 709 -14.43 15.93 -12.25
CA ASN A 709 -15.42 15.91 -13.33
C ASN A 709 -16.79 15.33 -12.89
N ALA A 710 -16.88 14.66 -11.74
CA ALA A 710 -18.08 13.99 -11.26
C ALA A 710 -19.26 14.95 -10.97
N ALA A 711 -18.97 16.20 -10.63
CA ALA A 711 -19.97 17.24 -10.38
C ALA A 711 -20.03 18.29 -11.51
N THR A 712 -19.79 17.88 -12.76
CA THR A 712 -19.90 18.77 -13.93
C THR A 712 -21.27 19.47 -13.94
N GLY A 713 -21.26 20.81 -14.01
CA GLY A 713 -22.47 21.65 -13.94
C GLY A 713 -22.75 22.28 -12.57
N VAL A 714 -22.08 21.83 -11.51
CA VAL A 714 -22.11 22.50 -10.20
C VAL A 714 -20.94 23.47 -10.12
N SER A 715 -21.21 24.76 -10.31
CA SER A 715 -20.23 25.84 -10.18
C SER A 715 -20.80 26.95 -9.30
N PRO A 716 -20.56 26.90 -7.98
CA PRO A 716 -20.98 27.97 -7.07
C PRO A 716 -20.44 29.32 -7.53
N ALA A 717 -21.27 30.36 -7.47
CA ALA A 717 -20.88 31.72 -7.85
C ALA A 717 -19.78 32.26 -6.92
N GLY A 718 -18.85 33.04 -7.47
CA GLY A 718 -17.82 33.72 -6.68
C GLY A 718 -16.60 32.86 -6.33
N PHE A 719 -16.41 31.74 -6.99
CA PHE A 719 -15.24 30.88 -6.81
C PHE A 719 -14.49 30.69 -8.11
N SER A 720 -13.16 30.69 -8.04
CA SER A 720 -12.32 30.36 -9.19
C SER A 720 -12.49 28.88 -9.57
N ARG A 721 -12.07 28.52 -10.79
CA ARG A 721 -12.04 27.12 -11.24
C ARG A 721 -11.15 26.25 -10.33
N SER A 722 -10.02 26.78 -9.85
CA SER A 722 -9.11 26.08 -8.94
C SER A 722 -9.81 25.75 -7.62
N PHE A 723 -10.51 26.73 -7.05
CA PHE A 723 -11.24 26.59 -5.80
C PHE A 723 -12.38 25.57 -5.91
N VAL A 724 -13.17 25.63 -6.98
CA VAL A 724 -14.27 24.68 -7.21
C VAL A 724 -13.74 23.25 -7.37
N ARG A 725 -12.63 23.05 -8.11
CA ARG A 725 -12.01 21.73 -8.24
C ARG A 725 -11.44 21.21 -6.91
N ALA A 726 -10.81 22.09 -6.12
CA ALA A 726 -10.32 21.75 -4.78
C ALA A 726 -11.45 21.22 -3.89
N MET A 727 -12.60 21.92 -3.89
CA MET A 727 -13.81 21.50 -3.19
C MET A 727 -14.33 20.15 -3.70
N GLN A 728 -14.48 19.96 -5.02
CA GLN A 728 -14.97 18.71 -5.61
C GLN A 728 -14.12 17.50 -5.23
N ILE A 729 -12.79 17.65 -5.30
CA ILE A 729 -11.86 16.57 -4.95
C ILE A 729 -11.90 16.28 -3.44
N ALA A 730 -11.87 17.32 -2.60
CA ALA A 730 -11.92 17.17 -1.14
C ALA A 730 -13.24 16.52 -0.68
N ASP A 731 -14.38 16.96 -1.20
CA ASP A 731 -15.69 16.38 -0.88
C ASP A 731 -15.82 14.94 -1.36
N THR A 732 -15.30 14.63 -2.55
CA THR A 732 -15.27 13.25 -3.06
C THR A 732 -14.40 12.36 -2.16
N LEU A 733 -13.27 12.88 -1.69
CA LEU A 733 -12.39 12.17 -0.76
C LEU A 733 -13.06 11.98 0.62
N GLY A 734 -13.80 12.99 1.10
CA GLY A 734 -14.63 12.90 2.31
C GLY A 734 -15.70 11.82 2.19
N LEU A 735 -16.41 11.75 1.06
CA LEU A 735 -17.39 10.68 0.77
C LEU A 735 -16.75 9.30 0.60
N HIS A 736 -15.52 9.23 0.08
CA HIS A 736 -14.77 7.98 0.00
C HIS A 736 -14.43 7.41 1.39
N GLY A 737 -14.48 8.26 2.42
CA GLY A 737 -14.42 7.86 3.82
C GLY A 737 -13.00 7.59 4.32
N ILE A 738 -12.06 8.50 4.05
CA ILE A 738 -10.72 8.42 4.65
C ILE A 738 -10.81 8.63 6.15
N LEU A 739 -10.37 7.62 6.91
CA LEU A 739 -10.42 7.60 8.36
C LEU A 739 -9.10 8.10 8.96
N TYR A 740 -9.17 9.12 9.81
CA TYR A 740 -8.00 9.51 10.59
C TYR A 740 -7.63 8.43 11.61
N VAL A 741 -6.38 7.99 11.57
CA VAL A 741 -5.77 7.04 12.51
C VAL A 741 -4.38 7.54 12.83
N GLU A 742 -4.21 8.17 13.99
CA GLU A 742 -2.92 8.66 14.47
C GLU A 742 -1.94 7.50 14.69
N ASP A 743 -0.68 7.65 14.25
CA ASP A 743 0.37 6.68 14.52
C ASP A 743 0.65 6.60 16.04
N PRO A 744 0.45 5.44 16.69
CA PRO A 744 0.64 5.30 18.13
C PRO A 744 2.13 5.25 18.57
N HIS A 745 3.07 5.11 17.64
CA HIS A 745 4.51 5.02 17.90
C HIS A 745 5.23 6.32 17.60
N THR A 746 4.78 7.00 16.55
CA THR A 746 5.40 8.21 16.03
C THR A 746 4.39 9.33 15.79
N PRO A 747 3.65 9.82 16.82
CA PRO A 747 2.78 10.98 16.63
C PRO A 747 3.59 12.18 16.14
N ILE A 748 3.09 12.89 15.12
CA ILE A 748 3.82 14.03 14.52
C ILE A 748 4.24 15.08 15.56
N SER A 749 3.41 15.28 16.60
CA SER A 749 3.63 16.22 17.69
C SER A 749 4.86 15.91 18.56
N GLU A 750 5.35 14.67 18.54
CA GLU A 750 6.55 14.24 19.29
C GLU A 750 7.84 14.25 18.46
N ILE A 751 7.72 14.45 17.14
CA ILE A 751 8.79 14.20 16.16
C ILE A 751 9.22 15.47 15.43
N LEU A 752 8.28 16.36 15.12
CA LEU A 752 8.58 17.53 14.31
C LEU A 752 9.70 18.37 14.96
N GLY A 753 10.77 18.60 14.21
CA GLY A 753 11.97 19.32 14.68
C GLY A 753 13.01 18.48 15.43
N ARG A 754 12.89 17.14 15.43
CA ARG A 754 13.90 16.20 15.96
C ARG A 754 14.62 15.47 14.83
N ASP A 755 15.94 15.50 14.85
CA ASP A 755 16.76 14.94 13.77
C ASP A 755 16.94 13.42 13.85
N ASP A 756 16.64 12.80 14.99
CA ASP A 756 16.95 11.40 15.31
C ASP A 756 15.78 10.42 15.21
N VAL A 757 14.58 10.91 14.89
CA VAL A 757 13.36 10.09 14.81
C VAL A 757 12.94 9.87 13.36
N ILE A 758 12.60 8.62 13.03
CA ILE A 758 12.13 8.18 11.72
C ILE A 758 10.62 7.98 11.79
N ASP A 759 9.89 8.64 10.91
CA ASP A 759 8.44 8.61 10.79
C ASP A 759 7.96 7.67 9.66
N THR A 760 6.66 7.37 9.62
CA THR A 760 6.01 6.48 8.66
C THR A 760 5.01 7.21 7.77
N VAL A 761 5.44 7.64 6.59
CA VAL A 761 4.52 8.22 5.59
C VAL A 761 4.11 7.16 4.58
N ARG A 762 2.82 6.85 4.49
CA ARG A 762 2.26 5.98 3.46
C ARG A 762 2.16 6.71 2.13
N PHE A 763 2.36 5.96 1.05
CA PHE A 763 2.12 6.51 -0.28
C PHE A 763 0.62 6.85 -0.48
N PRO A 764 0.30 7.95 -1.18
CA PRO A 764 -1.08 8.36 -1.48
C PRO A 764 -1.99 7.24 -1.99
N ARG A 765 -1.48 6.37 -2.88
CA ARG A 765 -2.25 5.21 -3.38
C ARG A 765 -2.66 4.24 -2.27
N THR A 766 -1.80 4.04 -1.27
CA THR A 766 -2.03 3.15 -0.13
C THR A 766 -3.07 3.76 0.80
N THR A 767 -2.93 5.04 1.15
CA THR A 767 -3.91 5.78 1.97
C THR A 767 -5.29 5.78 1.30
N LEU A 768 -5.33 5.99 -0.03
CA LEU A 768 -6.56 5.97 -0.82
C LEU A 768 -7.22 4.58 -0.88
N LEU A 769 -6.42 3.51 -1.00
CA LEU A 769 -6.89 2.12 -1.03
C LEU A 769 -7.35 1.64 0.35
N ASN A 770 -6.60 1.95 1.40
CA ASN A 770 -6.87 1.53 2.77
C ASN A 770 -7.97 2.37 3.43
N ARG A 771 -8.29 3.54 2.88
CA ARG A 771 -9.25 4.49 3.46
C ARG A 771 -8.89 4.90 4.89
N ALA A 772 -7.60 4.95 5.20
CA ALA A 772 -7.11 5.35 6.51
C ALA A 772 -5.70 5.93 6.40
N GLY A 773 -5.40 6.89 7.28
CA GLY A 773 -4.08 7.51 7.43
C GLY A 773 -4.07 8.56 8.55
N ASP A 774 -2.90 9.00 8.93
CA ASP A 774 -2.67 10.13 9.84
C ASP A 774 -2.57 11.48 9.09
N CYS A 775 -1.99 12.49 9.72
CA CYS A 775 -1.94 13.85 9.20
C CYS A 775 -1.04 14.00 7.96
N ASP A 776 0.11 13.34 7.93
CA ASP A 776 1.08 13.34 6.83
C ASP A 776 0.64 12.41 5.70
N ASP A 777 0.05 11.25 5.99
CA ASP A 777 -0.61 10.39 5.01
C ASP A 777 -1.70 11.15 4.24
N THR A 778 -2.58 11.85 4.98
CA THR A 778 -3.71 12.56 4.37
C THR A 778 -3.29 13.86 3.70
N THR A 779 -2.26 14.54 4.22
CA THR A 779 -1.63 15.71 3.59
C THR A 779 -1.01 15.33 2.25
N THR A 780 -0.17 14.29 2.20
CA THR A 780 0.46 13.85 0.95
C THR A 780 -0.57 13.35 -0.06
N LEU A 781 -1.64 12.67 0.39
CA LEU A 781 -2.75 12.26 -0.45
C LEU A 781 -3.46 13.46 -1.09
N LEU A 782 -3.90 14.44 -0.30
CA LEU A 782 -4.64 15.58 -0.84
C LEU A 782 -3.74 16.44 -1.75
N CYS A 783 -2.48 16.67 -1.37
CA CYS A 783 -1.50 17.34 -2.23
C CYS A 783 -1.35 16.63 -3.58
N SER A 784 -1.23 15.30 -3.58
CA SER A 784 -1.05 14.52 -4.81
C SER A 784 -2.29 14.59 -5.70
N LEU A 785 -3.49 14.54 -5.12
CA LEU A 785 -4.74 14.67 -5.87
C LEU A 785 -4.91 16.06 -6.48
N TYR A 786 -4.57 17.12 -5.73
CA TYR A 786 -4.64 18.49 -6.20
C TYR A 786 -3.63 18.77 -7.32
N GLU A 787 -2.37 18.38 -7.14
CA GLU A 787 -1.33 18.51 -8.17
C GLU A 787 -1.69 17.72 -9.44
N ALA A 788 -2.26 16.51 -9.29
CA ALA A 788 -2.76 15.72 -10.43
C ALA A 788 -3.92 16.41 -11.19
N ALA A 789 -4.71 17.24 -10.50
CA ALA A 789 -5.78 18.05 -11.08
C ALA A 789 -5.34 19.44 -11.56
N GLY A 790 -4.05 19.77 -11.45
CA GLY A 790 -3.46 21.05 -11.82
C GLY A 790 -3.69 22.18 -10.81
N ILE A 791 -3.97 21.84 -9.55
CA ILE A 791 -4.07 22.78 -8.42
C ILE A 791 -2.73 22.75 -7.69
N ARG A 792 -2.03 23.88 -7.63
CA ARG A 792 -0.76 23.96 -6.90
C ARG A 792 -0.97 23.82 -5.40
N THR A 793 -0.01 23.21 -4.74
CA THR A 793 -0.06 22.90 -3.30
C THR A 793 1.20 23.32 -2.56
N ALA A 794 1.07 23.41 -1.24
CA ALA A 794 2.15 23.67 -0.30
C ALA A 794 1.97 22.82 0.96
N ILE A 795 3.09 22.35 1.50
CA ILE A 795 3.19 21.71 2.80
C ILE A 795 3.22 22.84 3.84
N VAL A 796 2.34 22.74 4.84
CA VAL A 796 2.26 23.69 5.95
C VAL A 796 2.52 22.94 7.25
N THR A 797 3.51 23.40 8.02
CA THR A 797 3.86 22.80 9.30
C THR A 797 3.62 23.79 10.44
N THR A 798 3.01 23.30 11.52
CA THR A 798 2.94 23.97 12.83
C THR A 798 3.73 23.13 13.83
N PRO A 799 4.10 23.64 15.03
CA PRO A 799 4.96 22.89 15.96
C PRO A 799 4.51 21.46 16.31
N ASP A 800 3.21 21.18 16.22
CA ASP A 800 2.59 19.92 16.62
C ASP A 800 1.81 19.21 15.50
N HIS A 801 1.80 19.75 14.27
CA HIS A 801 0.90 19.26 13.21
C HIS A 801 1.43 19.55 11.80
N VAL A 802 1.05 18.72 10.84
CA VAL A 802 1.25 18.97 9.42
C VAL A 802 -0.08 18.98 8.70
N LEU A 803 -0.25 19.97 7.83
CA LEU A 803 -1.40 20.14 6.96
C LEU A 803 -0.94 20.65 5.59
N MET A 804 -1.87 21.05 4.73
CA MET A 804 -1.55 21.58 3.42
C MET A 804 -2.22 22.92 3.13
N ALA A 805 -1.71 23.65 2.14
CA ALA A 805 -2.40 24.82 1.56
C ALA A 805 -2.44 24.73 0.04
N PHE A 806 -3.53 25.20 -0.58
CA PHE A 806 -3.73 25.14 -2.03
C PHE A 806 -3.87 26.53 -2.64
N ASP A 807 -3.43 26.68 -3.89
CA ASP A 807 -3.60 27.91 -4.68
C ASP A 807 -5.08 28.09 -5.03
N THR A 808 -5.70 29.12 -4.46
CA THR A 808 -7.12 29.41 -4.70
C THR A 808 -7.39 29.85 -6.14
N GLY A 809 -6.35 30.21 -6.90
CA GLY A 809 -6.46 30.75 -8.25
C GLY A 809 -6.95 32.20 -8.31
N ASP A 810 -7.15 32.87 -7.17
CA ASP A 810 -7.55 34.27 -7.10
C ASP A 810 -6.35 35.23 -7.05
N SER A 811 -6.58 36.47 -7.50
CA SER A 811 -5.62 37.57 -7.37
C SER A 811 -5.33 37.88 -5.90
N PRO A 812 -4.09 38.24 -5.52
CA PRO A 812 -3.79 38.77 -4.19
C PRO A 812 -4.65 39.95 -3.76
N ASP A 813 -5.15 40.74 -4.71
CA ASP A 813 -6.08 41.85 -4.44
C ASP A 813 -7.39 41.39 -3.79
N ASN A 814 -7.76 40.12 -3.96
CA ASN A 814 -8.97 39.53 -3.39
C ASN A 814 -8.71 38.94 -1.98
N ARG A 815 -7.51 39.09 -1.41
CA ARG A 815 -7.13 38.59 -0.08
C ARG A 815 -8.14 38.99 0.98
N TRP A 816 -8.58 40.24 0.94
CA TRP A 816 -9.49 40.82 1.92
C TRP A 816 -10.83 40.08 2.00
N ILE A 817 -11.29 39.44 0.92
CA ILE A 817 -12.55 38.68 0.91
C ILE A 817 -12.48 37.51 1.89
N TYR A 818 -11.37 36.79 1.89
CA TYR A 818 -11.13 35.65 2.77
C TYR A 818 -10.84 36.07 4.21
N GLU A 819 -10.05 37.14 4.41
CA GLU A 819 -9.73 37.66 5.74
C GLU A 819 -10.96 38.27 6.43
N GLU A 820 -11.78 39.00 5.68
CA GLU A 820 -13.07 39.52 6.15
C GLU A 820 -14.02 38.37 6.47
N ALA A 821 -13.90 37.22 5.78
CA ALA A 821 -14.59 35.99 6.14
C ALA A 821 -13.93 35.24 7.31
N GLY A 822 -12.79 35.71 7.84
CA GLY A 822 -12.13 35.17 9.02
C GLY A 822 -11.23 33.97 8.73
N PHE A 823 -10.76 33.79 7.50
CA PHE A 823 -9.76 32.78 7.13
C PHE A 823 -8.33 33.31 7.27
N SER A 824 -7.37 32.40 7.50
CA SER A 824 -5.94 32.70 7.38
C SER A 824 -5.51 32.51 5.94
N VAL A 825 -4.80 33.50 5.37
CA VAL A 825 -4.44 33.50 3.94
C VAL A 825 -2.94 33.72 3.80
N PHE A 826 -2.24 32.77 3.18
CA PHE A 826 -0.85 32.99 2.82
C PHE A 826 -0.78 33.70 1.46
N VAL A 827 0.13 34.67 1.36
CA VAL A 827 0.46 35.33 0.09
C VAL A 827 1.90 34.96 -0.27
N ARG A 828 2.06 34.19 -1.34
CA ARG A 828 3.36 33.73 -1.85
C ARG A 828 3.30 33.70 -3.37
N GLU A 829 4.36 34.16 -4.01
CA GLU A 829 4.49 34.14 -5.49
C GLU A 829 3.30 34.78 -6.23
N ASP A 830 2.79 35.91 -5.73
CA ASP A 830 1.63 36.62 -6.28
C ASP A 830 0.33 35.77 -6.33
N ARG A 831 0.18 34.85 -5.37
CA ARG A 831 -0.97 33.94 -5.25
C ARG A 831 -1.52 33.90 -3.83
N LEU A 832 -2.81 33.59 -3.72
CA LEU A 832 -3.49 33.36 -2.46
C LEU A 832 -3.58 31.87 -2.17
N TRP A 833 -3.20 31.49 -0.96
CA TRP A 833 -3.23 30.12 -0.51
C TRP A 833 -4.03 29.99 0.78
N LEU A 834 -4.93 29.01 0.80
CA LEU A 834 -5.72 28.70 1.99
C LEU A 834 -5.27 27.37 2.61
N PRO A 835 -5.06 27.32 3.93
CA PRO A 835 -4.77 26.08 4.63
C PRO A 835 -6.02 25.18 4.69
N VAL A 836 -5.82 23.89 4.50
CA VAL A 836 -6.84 22.84 4.57
C VAL A 836 -6.38 21.79 5.56
N GLU A 837 -7.19 21.52 6.57
CA GLU A 837 -6.97 20.41 7.49
C GLU A 837 -7.49 19.10 6.88
N THR A 838 -6.59 18.16 6.58
CA THR A 838 -6.91 16.95 5.83
C THR A 838 -7.57 15.86 6.67
N THR A 839 -7.45 15.92 8.00
CA THR A 839 -8.00 14.90 8.91
C THR A 839 -9.52 14.99 9.12
N VAL A 840 -10.14 16.11 8.74
CA VAL A 840 -11.59 16.37 8.94
C VAL A 840 -12.38 16.46 7.62
N LEU A 841 -11.84 15.95 6.51
CA LEU A 841 -12.49 16.00 5.20
C LEU A 841 -13.87 15.31 5.17
N GLY A 842 -14.09 14.32 6.04
CA GLY A 842 -15.41 13.70 6.23
C GLY A 842 -16.48 14.64 6.80
N GLU A 843 -16.10 15.75 7.43
CA GLU A 843 -17.02 16.81 7.87
C GLU A 843 -17.36 17.81 6.75
N GLY A 844 -16.73 17.72 5.58
CA GLY A 844 -16.91 18.61 4.43
C GLY A 844 -15.81 19.66 4.25
N PHE A 845 -15.67 20.14 3.01
CA PHE A 845 -14.57 21.05 2.64
C PHE A 845 -14.55 22.37 3.41
N GLY A 846 -15.72 22.97 3.71
CA GLY A 846 -15.80 24.22 4.48
C GLY A 846 -15.21 24.08 5.89
N ARG A 847 -15.51 22.95 6.56
CA ARG A 847 -15.00 22.61 7.89
C ARG A 847 -13.48 22.39 7.89
N ALA A 848 -12.95 21.77 6.85
CA ALA A 848 -11.51 21.59 6.65
C ALA A 848 -10.76 22.94 6.52
N LEU A 849 -11.33 23.93 5.83
CA LEU A 849 -10.75 25.27 5.72
C LEU A 849 -10.77 26.03 7.07
N GLU A 850 -11.89 25.95 7.80
CA GLU A 850 -12.00 26.55 9.14
C GLU A 850 -10.97 25.92 10.09
N ALA A 851 -10.80 24.59 10.05
CA ALA A 851 -9.84 23.86 10.86
C ALA A 851 -8.39 24.24 10.52
N GLY A 852 -8.02 24.27 9.24
CA GLY A 852 -6.69 24.72 8.82
C GLY A 852 -6.39 26.15 9.27
N THR A 853 -7.38 27.05 9.17
CA THR A 853 -7.27 28.43 9.70
C THR A 853 -7.01 28.45 11.21
N ARG A 854 -7.65 27.58 11.99
CA ARG A 854 -7.44 27.49 13.44
C ARG A 854 -6.02 27.04 13.78
N PHE A 855 -5.50 26.00 13.13
CA PHE A 855 -4.13 25.53 13.35
C PHE A 855 -3.09 26.61 13.05
N VAL A 856 -3.21 27.29 11.90
CA VAL A 856 -2.31 28.40 11.55
C VAL A 856 -2.37 29.54 12.55
N ARG A 857 -3.56 29.87 13.07
CA ARG A 857 -3.69 30.90 14.13
C ARG A 857 -3.09 30.47 15.45
N ALA A 858 -3.31 29.22 15.86
CA ALA A 858 -2.76 28.66 17.09
C ALA A 858 -1.22 28.65 17.06
N ALA A 859 -0.62 28.43 15.89
CA ALA A 859 0.82 28.52 15.65
C ALA A 859 1.37 29.96 15.61
N GLY A 860 0.56 30.99 15.86
CA GLY A 860 1.00 32.38 15.85
C GLY A 860 0.82 33.12 14.51
N GLY A 861 0.06 32.56 13.58
CA GLY A 861 -0.30 33.15 12.29
C GLY A 861 0.56 32.69 11.10
N THR A 862 0.27 33.23 9.92
CA THR A 862 0.91 32.84 8.64
C THR A 862 2.41 33.12 8.56
N ASP A 863 2.93 33.97 9.44
CA ASP A 863 4.35 34.33 9.48
C ASP A 863 5.18 33.37 10.34
N GLN A 864 4.52 32.62 11.23
CA GLN A 864 5.16 31.64 12.12
C GLN A 864 4.95 30.20 11.66
N ALA A 865 3.88 29.91 10.91
CA ALA A 865 3.68 28.61 10.29
C ALA A 865 4.71 28.36 9.17
N GLY A 866 5.30 27.17 9.14
CA GLY A 866 6.13 26.74 8.02
C GLY A 866 5.31 26.67 6.74
N PHE A 867 5.88 27.10 5.62
CA PHE A 867 5.20 27.09 4.33
C PHE A 867 6.21 26.77 3.22
N VAL A 868 6.03 25.61 2.57
CA VAL A 868 6.88 25.14 1.49
C VAL A 868 6.01 24.69 0.32
N THR A 869 6.07 25.38 -0.81
CA THR A 869 5.36 24.94 -2.02
C THR A 869 5.90 23.59 -2.49
N THR A 870 5.01 22.71 -2.95
CA THR A 870 5.39 21.40 -3.49
C THR A 870 6.35 21.53 -4.67
N GLU A 871 6.15 22.52 -5.54
CA GLU A 871 7.07 22.81 -6.66
C GLU A 871 8.50 23.12 -6.18
N HIS A 872 8.64 23.96 -5.15
CA HIS A 872 9.95 24.26 -4.56
C HIS A 872 10.60 23.02 -3.95
N ALA A 873 9.84 22.25 -3.16
CA ALA A 873 10.35 21.05 -2.51
C ALA A 873 10.82 19.99 -3.52
N TRP A 874 10.09 19.81 -4.63
CA TRP A 874 10.49 18.90 -5.72
C TRP A 874 11.78 19.26 -6.43
N ARG A 875 12.28 20.51 -6.34
CA ARG A 875 13.61 20.86 -6.88
C ARG A 875 14.73 20.17 -6.10
N GLN A 876 14.51 19.88 -4.81
CA GLN A 876 15.48 19.21 -3.93
C GLN A 876 15.15 17.71 -3.76
N TYR A 877 13.86 17.38 -3.69
CA TYR A 877 13.35 16.03 -3.48
C TYR A 877 12.29 15.71 -4.54
N PRO A 878 12.70 15.42 -5.80
CA PRO A 878 11.75 15.21 -6.88
C PRO A 878 10.80 14.05 -6.61
N THR A 879 9.62 14.10 -7.22
CA THR A 879 8.65 12.99 -7.18
C THR A 879 9.28 11.67 -7.60
N ILE A 880 8.84 10.58 -6.97
CA ILE A 880 9.37 9.23 -7.20
C ILE A 880 8.55 8.48 -8.26
N PRO A 881 9.18 7.68 -9.14
CA PRO A 881 8.49 6.87 -10.14
C PRO A 881 7.99 5.56 -9.49
N ILE A 882 6.89 5.61 -8.74
CA ILE A 882 6.34 4.41 -8.10
C ILE A 882 5.84 3.42 -9.18
N PRO A 883 6.19 2.12 -9.11
CA PRO A 883 5.65 1.10 -10.01
C PRO A 883 4.11 1.09 -10.01
N ALA A 884 3.49 0.84 -11.17
CA ALA A 884 2.04 0.77 -11.29
C ALA A 884 1.45 -0.30 -10.37
N THR A 885 0.24 -0.06 -9.86
CA THR A 885 -0.53 -1.05 -9.08
C THR A 885 -1.69 -1.58 -9.91
N GLU A 886 -1.99 -2.88 -9.73
CA GLU A 886 -3.15 -3.55 -10.32
C GLU A 886 -4.45 -3.27 -9.55
N LEU A 887 -4.34 -2.80 -8.30
CA LEU A 887 -5.50 -2.50 -7.47
C LEU A 887 -6.19 -1.24 -7.98
N ASN A 888 -7.48 -1.35 -8.31
CA ASN A 888 -8.28 -0.18 -8.66
C ASN A 888 -8.96 0.43 -7.42
N VAL A 889 -9.11 1.75 -7.40
CA VAL A 889 -9.86 2.49 -6.38
C VAL A 889 -11.24 2.83 -6.96
N PRO A 890 -12.34 2.25 -6.46
CA PRO A 890 -13.68 2.65 -6.88
C PRO A 890 -14.03 4.03 -6.31
N LEU A 891 -14.70 4.85 -7.11
CA LEU A 891 -15.25 6.13 -6.66
C LEU A 891 -16.57 5.92 -5.92
N PRO A 892 -16.95 6.85 -5.03
CA PRO A 892 -18.32 6.98 -4.56
C PRO A 892 -19.30 7.16 -5.74
N PRO A 893 -20.59 6.79 -5.58
CA PRO A 893 -21.60 7.01 -6.60
C PRO A 893 -21.68 8.49 -7.04
N GLU A 894 -21.70 8.74 -8.35
CA GLU A 894 -21.65 10.10 -8.91
C GLU A 894 -22.76 11.02 -8.38
N GLU A 895 -23.96 10.49 -8.13
CA GLU A 895 -25.08 11.25 -7.58
C GLU A 895 -24.81 11.73 -6.15
N GLU A 896 -24.12 10.93 -5.34
CA GLU A 896 -23.75 11.32 -3.98
C GLU A 896 -22.67 12.40 -4.00
N ILE A 897 -21.69 12.25 -4.90
CA ILE A 897 -20.66 13.27 -5.14
C ILE A 897 -21.33 14.60 -5.51
N ARG A 898 -22.23 14.60 -6.50
CA ARG A 898 -22.90 15.81 -6.95
C ARG A 898 -23.70 16.48 -5.83
N ARG A 899 -24.41 15.70 -5.02
CA ARG A 899 -25.18 16.19 -3.87
C ARG A 899 -24.27 16.82 -2.80
N GLN A 900 -23.16 16.16 -2.45
CA GLN A 900 -22.21 16.69 -1.46
C GLN A 900 -21.59 18.00 -1.93
N VAL A 901 -21.12 18.07 -3.18
CA VAL A 901 -20.51 19.29 -3.76
C VAL A 901 -21.50 20.46 -3.75
N GLN A 902 -22.78 20.21 -4.04
CA GLN A 902 -23.82 21.26 -3.94
C GLN A 902 -24.00 21.75 -2.51
N GLN A 903 -24.00 20.85 -1.53
CA GLN A 903 -24.10 21.20 -0.11
C GLN A 903 -22.90 22.03 0.36
N SER A 904 -21.68 21.61 0.00
CA SER A 904 -20.46 22.38 0.29
C SER A 904 -20.47 23.75 -0.38
N GLY A 905 -21.00 23.87 -1.60
CA GLY A 905 -21.18 25.17 -2.26
C GLY A 905 -22.07 26.13 -1.47
N VAL A 906 -23.20 25.64 -0.95
CA VAL A 906 -24.10 26.43 -0.07
C VAL A 906 -23.42 26.79 1.24
N GLU A 907 -22.68 25.85 1.84
CA GLU A 907 -21.93 26.11 3.08
C GLU A 907 -20.86 27.19 2.88
N LEU A 908 -20.09 27.11 1.80
CA LEU A 908 -19.06 28.10 1.48
C LEU A 908 -19.67 29.49 1.21
N GLN A 909 -20.83 29.56 0.57
CA GLN A 909 -21.56 30.83 0.43
C GLN A 909 -21.94 31.40 1.80
N ARG A 910 -22.35 30.57 2.77
CA ARG A 910 -22.57 31.01 4.15
C ARG A 910 -21.29 31.51 4.82
N LEU A 911 -20.20 30.77 4.68
CA LEU A 911 -18.92 31.05 5.35
C LEU A 911 -18.19 32.27 4.78
N LEU A 912 -18.16 32.41 3.45
CA LEU A 912 -17.36 33.42 2.78
C LEU A 912 -18.16 34.67 2.41
N TYR A 913 -19.44 34.50 2.04
CA TYR A 913 -20.28 35.64 1.64
C TYR A 913 -21.09 36.18 2.82
N HIS A 914 -22.00 35.40 3.39
CA HIS A 914 -22.91 35.92 4.43
C HIS A 914 -22.18 36.41 5.69
N ALA A 915 -21.14 35.71 6.13
CA ALA A 915 -20.36 36.12 7.30
C ALA A 915 -19.52 37.39 7.04
N ALA A 916 -19.06 37.62 5.81
CA ALA A 916 -18.34 38.83 5.44
C ALA A 916 -19.30 40.02 5.26
N VAL A 917 -20.46 39.82 4.61
CA VAL A 917 -21.52 40.85 4.51
C VAL A 917 -21.91 41.35 5.91
N GLY A 918 -22.23 40.45 6.83
CA GLY A 918 -22.63 40.85 8.18
C GLY A 918 -21.55 41.63 8.94
N ARG A 919 -20.27 41.30 8.75
CA ARG A 919 -19.14 42.05 9.34
C ARG A 919 -18.96 43.42 8.72
N ILE A 920 -19.00 43.50 7.39
CA ILE A 920 -18.88 44.78 6.68
C ILE A 920 -20.06 45.69 7.04
N GLU A 921 -21.30 45.20 7.00
CA GLU A 921 -22.49 45.95 7.38
C GLU A 921 -22.43 46.43 8.84
N ALA A 922 -22.00 45.58 9.77
CA ALA A 922 -21.79 45.98 11.17
C ALA A 922 -20.70 47.06 11.27
N SER A 923 -19.64 46.97 10.48
CA SER A 923 -18.57 47.99 10.45
C SER A 923 -19.03 49.32 9.86
N LEU A 924 -20.05 49.33 9.00
CA LEU A 924 -20.63 50.53 8.38
C LEU A 924 -21.56 51.30 9.33
N GLN A 925 -22.14 50.64 10.33
CA GLN A 925 -23.07 51.29 11.27
C GLN A 925 -22.40 52.47 11.99
N GLY A 926 -22.87 53.68 11.72
CA GLY A 926 -22.37 54.92 12.34
C GLY A 926 -21.07 55.47 11.74
N ARG A 927 -20.54 54.89 10.66
CA ARG A 927 -19.40 55.42 9.91
C ARG A 927 -19.85 56.30 8.74
N SER A 928 -19.12 57.39 8.50
CA SER A 928 -19.33 58.31 7.37
C SER A 928 -17.98 58.81 6.85
N GLY A 929 -17.97 59.49 5.70
CA GLY A 929 -16.73 59.90 5.02
C GLY A 929 -15.97 58.71 4.43
N ASP A 930 -14.64 58.81 4.34
CA ASP A 930 -13.77 57.85 3.64
C ASP A 930 -13.94 56.40 4.14
N ALA A 931 -14.06 56.21 5.45
CA ALA A 931 -14.26 54.87 6.04
C ALA A 931 -15.63 54.27 5.71
N GLY A 932 -16.67 55.10 5.52
CA GLY A 932 -17.98 54.66 5.05
C GLY A 932 -17.96 54.30 3.57
N LEU A 933 -17.26 55.11 2.75
CA LEU A 933 -17.06 54.85 1.33
C LEU A 933 -16.29 53.54 1.08
N GLU A 934 -15.18 53.32 1.79
CA GLU A 934 -14.40 52.08 1.69
C GLU A 934 -15.26 50.84 2.03
N GLY A 935 -16.07 50.92 3.10
CA GLY A 935 -16.97 49.83 3.46
C GLY A 935 -18.05 49.54 2.41
N MET A 936 -18.62 50.58 1.77
CA MET A 936 -19.58 50.41 0.67
C MET A 936 -18.92 49.81 -0.57
N ILE A 937 -17.70 50.23 -0.92
CA ILE A 937 -16.93 49.66 -2.04
C ILE A 937 -16.68 48.17 -1.81
N ARG A 938 -16.23 47.79 -0.61
CA ARG A 938 -16.02 46.38 -0.22
C ARG A 938 -17.32 45.59 -0.26
N LEU A 939 -18.42 46.12 0.29
CA LEU A 939 -19.72 45.44 0.29
C LEU A 939 -20.23 45.22 -1.14
N GLY A 940 -20.15 46.24 -1.99
CA GLY A 940 -20.53 46.17 -3.40
C GLY A 940 -19.66 45.17 -4.20
N ALA A 941 -18.35 45.18 -3.96
CA ALA A 941 -17.41 44.22 -4.55
C ALA A 941 -17.73 42.77 -4.12
N LEU A 942 -18.05 42.56 -2.84
CA LEU A 942 -18.41 41.26 -2.31
C LEU A 942 -19.73 40.74 -2.92
N HIS A 943 -20.76 41.58 -3.00
CA HIS A 943 -22.01 41.21 -3.69
C HIS A 943 -21.76 40.84 -5.15
N LEU A 944 -20.96 41.64 -5.86
CA LEU A 944 -20.56 41.36 -7.24
C LEU A 944 -19.88 40.00 -7.36
N ARG A 945 -18.90 39.72 -6.50
CA ARG A 945 -18.14 38.46 -6.50
C ARG A 945 -19.09 37.26 -6.43
N PHE A 946 -20.05 37.26 -5.52
CA PHE A 946 -20.97 36.15 -5.29
C PHE A 946 -22.21 36.15 -6.18
N GLY A 947 -22.29 37.06 -7.17
CA GLY A 947 -23.39 37.09 -8.16
C GLY A 947 -24.68 37.73 -7.67
N GLU A 948 -24.63 38.51 -6.58
CA GLU A 948 -25.78 39.19 -5.98
C GLU A 948 -25.99 40.55 -6.65
N THR A 949 -26.31 40.49 -7.96
CA THR A 949 -26.24 41.62 -8.88
C THR A 949 -27.05 42.84 -8.43
N GLY A 950 -28.29 42.63 -7.99
CA GLY A 950 -29.17 43.70 -7.52
C GLY A 950 -28.67 44.38 -6.23
N ALA A 951 -28.03 43.63 -5.33
CA ALA A 951 -27.43 44.19 -4.12
C ALA A 951 -26.14 44.96 -4.45
N ALA A 952 -25.30 44.38 -5.32
CA ALA A 952 -24.08 45.00 -5.80
C ALA A 952 -24.35 46.34 -6.49
N GLU A 953 -25.28 46.36 -7.45
CA GLU A 953 -25.60 47.58 -8.22
C GLU A 953 -26.07 48.70 -7.30
N ARG A 954 -26.98 48.40 -6.37
CA ARG A 954 -27.52 49.38 -5.41
C ARG A 954 -26.42 50.00 -4.55
N VAL A 955 -25.59 49.17 -3.91
CA VAL A 955 -24.54 49.65 -3.00
C VAL A 955 -23.46 50.43 -3.76
N LEU A 956 -23.09 49.98 -4.96
CA LEU A 956 -22.07 50.67 -5.77
C LEU A 956 -22.56 51.99 -6.36
N LEU A 957 -23.84 52.10 -6.73
CA LEU A 957 -24.45 53.37 -7.14
C LEU A 957 -24.54 54.36 -5.97
N GLU A 958 -24.84 53.87 -4.76
CA GLU A 958 -24.80 54.68 -3.54
C GLU A 958 -23.37 55.19 -3.26
N ALA A 959 -22.36 54.30 -3.32
CA ALA A 959 -20.95 54.66 -3.17
C ALA A 959 -20.50 55.70 -4.19
N ARG A 960 -20.86 55.51 -5.47
CA ARG A 960 -20.57 56.46 -6.56
C ARG A 960 -21.24 57.82 -6.35
N SER A 961 -22.45 57.82 -5.80
CA SER A 961 -23.19 59.07 -5.51
C SER A 961 -22.59 59.81 -4.31
N ALA A 962 -22.10 59.06 -3.31
CA ALA A 962 -21.43 59.60 -2.13
C ALA A 962 -20.05 60.20 -2.44
N SER A 963 -19.33 59.64 -3.42
CA SER A 963 -18.04 60.17 -3.90
C SER A 963 -17.91 60.03 -5.42
N PRO A 964 -18.31 61.06 -6.19
CA PRO A 964 -18.21 61.06 -7.67
C PRO A 964 -16.77 61.02 -8.20
N GLU A 965 -15.80 61.45 -7.40
CA GLU A 965 -14.37 61.44 -7.70
C GLU A 965 -13.71 60.06 -7.55
N ALA A 966 -14.30 59.15 -6.76
CA ALA A 966 -13.80 57.79 -6.55
C ALA A 966 -13.74 56.99 -7.87
N MET A 967 -12.70 56.17 -8.04
CA MET A 967 -12.49 55.36 -9.23
C MET A 967 -13.04 53.94 -9.07
N LEU A 968 -13.08 53.38 -7.86
CA LEU A 968 -13.50 52.00 -7.63
C LEU A 968 -14.99 51.73 -7.83
N PRO A 969 -15.94 52.57 -7.35
CA PRO A 969 -17.35 52.31 -7.60
C PRO A 969 -17.71 52.14 -9.09
N PRO A 970 -17.26 53.02 -10.03
CA PRO A 970 -17.50 52.80 -11.45
C PRO A 970 -16.74 51.60 -12.03
N ILE A 971 -15.56 51.25 -11.52
CA ILE A 971 -14.83 50.03 -11.93
C ILE A 971 -15.63 48.77 -11.57
N HIS A 972 -16.10 48.67 -10.33
CA HIS A 972 -16.90 47.52 -9.90
C HIS A 972 -18.27 47.47 -10.61
N LEU A 973 -18.91 48.61 -10.86
CA LEU A 973 -20.13 48.66 -11.69
C LEU A 973 -19.88 48.15 -13.11
N ALA A 974 -18.76 48.55 -13.73
CA ALA A 974 -18.40 48.07 -15.05
C ALA A 974 -18.14 46.55 -15.07
N THR A 975 -17.43 46.03 -14.06
CA THR A 975 -17.24 44.58 -13.90
C THR A 975 -18.57 43.85 -13.70
N LEU A 976 -19.48 44.39 -12.90
CA LEU A 976 -20.84 43.89 -12.72
C LEU A 976 -21.59 43.81 -14.05
N TYR A 977 -21.58 44.90 -14.82
CA TYR A 977 -22.25 44.97 -16.11
C TYR A 977 -21.65 44.02 -17.14
N ILE A 978 -20.33 43.84 -17.17
CA ILE A 978 -19.69 42.81 -18.01
C ILE A 978 -20.16 41.40 -17.59
N THR A 979 -20.18 41.12 -16.29
CA THR A 979 -20.60 39.81 -15.74
C THR A 979 -22.04 39.48 -16.10
N ASP A 980 -22.92 40.49 -16.07
CA ASP A 980 -24.36 40.37 -16.28
C ASP A 980 -24.76 40.51 -17.76
N ALA A 981 -23.80 40.39 -18.68
CA ALA A 981 -23.99 40.53 -20.12
C ALA A 981 -24.62 41.87 -20.56
N ARG A 982 -24.26 42.96 -19.85
CA ARG A 982 -24.61 44.37 -20.10
C ARG A 982 -23.38 45.22 -20.53
N PRO A 983 -22.65 44.85 -21.60
CA PRO A 983 -21.41 45.54 -22.01
C PRO A 983 -21.61 47.00 -22.45
N THR A 984 -22.81 47.41 -22.87
CA THR A 984 -23.09 48.81 -23.22
C THR A 984 -23.01 49.70 -21.98
N GLU A 985 -23.70 49.30 -20.92
CA GLU A 985 -23.72 49.97 -19.61
C GLU A 985 -22.31 49.98 -18.98
N ALA A 986 -21.54 48.91 -19.17
CA ALA A 986 -20.14 48.87 -18.77
C ALA A 986 -19.32 49.98 -19.44
N LEU A 987 -19.45 50.16 -20.77
CA LEU A 987 -18.76 51.21 -21.50
C LEU A 987 -19.23 52.62 -21.08
N GLU A 988 -20.53 52.81 -20.81
CA GLU A 988 -21.06 54.10 -20.33
C GLU A 988 -20.44 54.53 -18.99
N VAL A 989 -20.21 53.58 -18.09
CA VAL A 989 -19.57 53.87 -16.79
C VAL A 989 -18.05 54.03 -16.93
N LEU A 990 -17.40 53.28 -17.83
CA LEU A 990 -15.95 53.34 -18.03
C LEU A 990 -15.49 54.55 -18.84
N GLN A 991 -16.28 55.07 -19.79
CA GLN A 991 -15.86 56.18 -20.66
C GLN A 991 -15.42 57.45 -19.90
N PRO A 992 -16.19 57.96 -18.92
CA PRO A 992 -15.76 59.10 -18.11
C PRO A 992 -14.51 58.80 -17.28
N LEU A 993 -14.33 57.53 -16.86
CA LEU A 993 -13.18 57.10 -16.10
C LEU A 993 -11.93 57.02 -16.98
N TYR A 994 -12.03 56.46 -18.19
CA TYR A 994 -10.95 56.42 -19.17
C TYR A 994 -10.49 57.82 -19.58
N ALA A 995 -11.40 58.79 -19.71
CA ALA A 995 -11.03 60.18 -20.00
C ALA A 995 -10.17 60.81 -18.88
N ARG A 996 -10.42 60.45 -17.62
CA ARG A 996 -9.65 60.93 -16.46
C ARG A 996 -8.35 60.13 -16.24
N ALA A 997 -8.38 58.84 -16.51
CA ALA A 997 -7.28 57.90 -16.24
C ALA A 997 -6.94 56.99 -17.43
N PRO A 998 -6.53 57.55 -18.59
CA PRO A 998 -6.33 56.77 -19.82
C PRO A 998 -5.16 55.78 -19.75
N ARG A 999 -4.28 55.92 -18.74
CA ARG A 999 -3.12 55.05 -18.51
C ARG A 999 -3.39 53.90 -17.54
N SER A 1000 -4.55 53.86 -16.87
CA SER A 1000 -4.89 52.79 -15.92
C SER A 1000 -5.04 51.48 -16.68
N LEU A 1001 -4.24 50.47 -16.30
CA LEU A 1001 -4.27 49.15 -16.94
C LEU A 1001 -5.62 48.46 -16.70
N LEU A 1002 -6.19 48.61 -15.50
CA LEU A 1002 -7.48 48.02 -15.14
C LEU A 1002 -8.63 48.63 -15.96
N VAL A 1003 -8.65 49.94 -16.14
CA VAL A 1003 -9.66 50.62 -16.97
C VAL A 1003 -9.53 50.19 -18.42
N ASN A 1004 -8.31 50.12 -18.96
CA ASN A 1004 -8.08 49.62 -20.31
C ASN A 1004 -8.49 48.14 -20.45
N ALA A 1005 -8.25 47.30 -19.44
CA ALA A 1005 -8.65 45.89 -19.47
C ALA A 1005 -10.17 45.71 -19.51
N LEU A 1006 -10.91 46.47 -18.69
CA LEU A 1006 -12.37 46.44 -18.70
C LEU A 1006 -12.95 47.05 -19.98
N MET A 1007 -12.36 48.14 -20.50
CA MET A 1007 -12.73 48.71 -21.80
C MET A 1007 -12.51 47.73 -22.94
N ALA A 1008 -11.37 47.02 -22.94
CA ALA A 1008 -11.08 45.97 -23.90
C ALA A 1008 -12.13 44.87 -23.83
N ARG A 1009 -12.41 44.37 -22.62
CA ARG A 1009 -13.35 43.27 -22.39
C ARG A 1009 -14.77 43.64 -22.83
N ALA A 1010 -15.31 44.76 -22.36
CA ALA A 1010 -16.64 45.22 -22.73
C ALA A 1010 -16.77 45.46 -24.24
N SER A 1011 -15.74 46.02 -24.88
CA SER A 1011 -15.73 46.24 -26.35
C SER A 1011 -15.73 44.91 -27.12
N LEU A 1012 -14.95 43.92 -26.67
CA LEU A 1012 -14.90 42.59 -27.29
C LEU A 1012 -16.23 41.85 -27.11
N ASP A 1013 -16.84 41.89 -25.93
CA ASP A 1013 -18.14 41.27 -25.65
C ASP A 1013 -19.27 41.91 -26.48
N LEU A 1014 -19.13 43.19 -26.85
CA LEU A 1014 -20.04 43.91 -27.76
C LEU A 1014 -19.74 43.66 -29.26
N GLY A 1015 -18.72 42.85 -29.59
CA GLY A 1015 -18.27 42.60 -30.96
C GLY A 1015 -17.47 43.73 -31.60
N GLN A 1016 -17.06 44.75 -30.84
CA GLN A 1016 -16.25 45.88 -31.29
C GLN A 1016 -14.76 45.53 -31.31
N VAL A 1017 -14.38 44.59 -32.19
CA VAL A 1017 -13.04 43.98 -32.20
C VAL A 1017 -11.90 45.01 -32.34
N THR A 1018 -12.06 46.03 -33.18
CA THR A 1018 -11.00 47.03 -33.41
C THR A 1018 -10.69 47.87 -32.16
N GLU A 1019 -11.72 48.39 -31.49
CA GLU A 1019 -11.53 49.15 -30.25
C GLU A 1019 -11.10 48.23 -29.09
N GLY A 1020 -11.68 47.03 -28.99
CA GLY A 1020 -11.28 46.04 -28.01
C GLY A 1020 -9.79 45.69 -28.08
N ARG A 1021 -9.26 45.48 -29.30
CA ARG A 1021 -7.83 45.22 -29.52
C ARG A 1021 -6.94 46.40 -29.15
N LYS A 1022 -7.34 47.63 -29.48
CA LYS A 1022 -6.60 48.84 -29.10
C LYS A 1022 -6.40 48.95 -27.59
N TYR A 1023 -7.46 48.70 -26.81
CA TYR A 1023 -7.36 48.70 -25.35
C TYR A 1023 -6.56 47.49 -24.84
N ALA A 1024 -6.73 46.31 -25.44
CA ALA A 1024 -5.97 45.11 -25.10
C ALA A 1024 -4.45 45.29 -25.32
N GLU A 1025 -4.04 45.89 -26.44
CA GLU A 1025 -2.63 46.20 -26.76
C GLU A 1025 -2.01 47.13 -25.69
N ALA A 1026 -2.78 48.09 -25.19
CA ALA A 1026 -2.34 48.99 -24.12
C ALA A 1026 -2.10 48.26 -22.79
N VAL A 1027 -2.83 47.17 -22.53
CA VAL A 1027 -2.63 46.32 -21.35
C VAL A 1027 -1.50 45.34 -21.57
N GLU A 1028 -1.53 44.55 -22.65
CA GLU A 1028 -0.60 43.45 -22.90
C GLU A 1028 0.85 43.93 -23.08
N SER A 1029 1.06 45.11 -23.65
CA SER A 1029 2.40 45.72 -23.77
C SER A 1029 3.06 46.08 -22.43
N ARG A 1030 2.28 46.17 -21.35
CA ARG A 1030 2.74 46.56 -20.01
C ARG A 1030 2.58 45.47 -18.97
N SER A 1031 1.55 44.63 -19.12
CA SER A 1031 1.27 43.47 -18.27
C SER A 1031 0.56 42.38 -19.09
N PRO A 1032 1.34 41.49 -19.74
CA PRO A 1032 0.81 40.32 -20.43
C PRO A 1032 -0.02 39.41 -19.52
N GLU A 1033 0.37 39.30 -18.25
CA GLU A 1033 -0.33 38.54 -17.22
C GLU A 1033 -1.74 39.08 -16.97
N LEU A 1034 -1.90 40.41 -16.87
CA LEU A 1034 -3.20 41.05 -16.71
C LEU A 1034 -4.07 40.87 -17.95
N ALA A 1035 -3.49 40.97 -19.15
CA ALA A 1035 -4.21 40.71 -20.40
C ALA A 1035 -4.76 39.26 -20.47
N ARG A 1036 -3.95 38.27 -20.06
CA ARG A 1036 -4.41 36.88 -19.94
C ARG A 1036 -5.52 36.72 -18.90
N ARG A 1037 -5.38 37.35 -17.72
CA ARG A 1037 -6.36 37.28 -16.62
C ARG A 1037 -7.74 37.78 -17.01
N TYR A 1038 -7.82 38.84 -17.82
CA TYR A 1038 -9.09 39.41 -18.30
C TYR A 1038 -9.60 38.76 -19.60
N GLY A 1039 -8.88 37.76 -20.14
CA GLY A 1039 -9.24 37.08 -21.39
C GLY A 1039 -9.13 37.97 -22.62
N ILE A 1040 -8.18 38.91 -22.62
CA ILE A 1040 -7.97 39.93 -23.67
C ILE A 1040 -6.59 39.80 -24.34
N SER A 1041 -5.86 38.70 -24.14
CA SER A 1041 -4.56 38.46 -24.80
C SER A 1041 -4.70 38.37 -26.32
N LEU A 1042 -3.74 38.93 -27.05
CA LEU A 1042 -3.74 38.95 -28.52
C LEU A 1042 -3.09 37.71 -29.13
N GLU A 1043 -2.30 36.96 -28.35
CA GLU A 1043 -1.70 35.67 -28.75
C GLU A 1043 -2.69 34.51 -28.46
N GLY A 1044 -3.49 34.17 -29.47
CA GLY A 1044 -4.51 33.13 -29.41
C GLY A 1044 -5.88 33.70 -29.80
N GLY A 1045 -6.46 33.21 -30.89
CA GLY A 1045 -7.64 33.82 -31.51
C GLY A 1045 -8.72 34.26 -30.51
N ALA A 1046 -8.99 35.58 -30.49
CA ALA A 1046 -9.82 36.31 -29.51
C ALA A 1046 -11.23 35.74 -29.25
N SER A 1047 -11.74 34.86 -30.11
CA SER A 1047 -13.05 34.22 -29.99
C SER A 1047 -13.09 33.00 -29.05
N ARG A 1048 -11.95 32.33 -28.77
CA ARG A 1048 -11.91 31.17 -27.85
C ARG A 1048 -11.50 31.53 -26.42
N ALA A 1049 -10.70 32.59 -26.25
CA ALA A 1049 -10.18 33.00 -24.94
C ALA A 1049 -11.21 33.77 -24.08
N SER A 1050 -12.17 34.48 -24.68
CA SER A 1050 -13.17 35.26 -23.94
C SER A 1050 -14.24 34.41 -23.25
N ALA A 1051 -14.56 33.23 -23.79
CA ALA A 1051 -15.61 32.35 -23.30
C ALA A 1051 -15.23 31.52 -22.04
N GLU A 1052 -13.95 31.46 -21.68
CA GLU A 1052 -13.47 30.61 -20.57
C GLU A 1052 -13.20 31.35 -19.24
N VAL A 1053 -13.19 32.68 -19.25
CA VAL A 1053 -12.85 33.52 -18.09
C VAL A 1053 -14.12 33.99 -17.39
N ASP A 1054 -14.31 33.63 -16.11
CA ASP A 1054 -15.41 34.12 -15.28
C ASP A 1054 -15.09 35.55 -14.79
N PRO A 1055 -15.84 36.59 -15.21
CA PRO A 1055 -15.57 37.98 -14.80
C PRO A 1055 -15.65 38.22 -13.28
N ARG A 1056 -16.31 37.32 -12.52
CA ARG A 1056 -16.33 37.38 -11.05
C ARG A 1056 -14.97 37.03 -10.44
N SER A 1057 -14.08 36.40 -11.20
CA SER A 1057 -12.70 36.08 -10.80
C SER A 1057 -11.73 37.26 -10.92
N PHE A 1058 -12.17 38.40 -11.46
CA PHE A 1058 -11.34 39.59 -11.62
C PHE A 1058 -10.84 40.14 -10.28
N ALA A 1059 -9.79 40.95 -10.34
CA ALA A 1059 -9.33 41.71 -9.18
C ALA A 1059 -10.43 42.70 -8.76
N LEU A 1060 -10.82 42.64 -7.48
CA LEU A 1060 -11.80 43.52 -6.87
C LEU A 1060 -11.12 44.31 -5.72
N PRO A 1061 -10.30 45.32 -6.08
CA PRO A 1061 -9.56 46.11 -5.09
C PRO A 1061 -10.48 46.76 -4.07
N ALA A 1062 -10.08 46.72 -2.80
CA ALA A 1062 -10.86 47.24 -1.69
C ALA A 1062 -10.57 48.72 -1.40
N ARG A 1063 -9.42 49.26 -1.84
CA ARG A 1063 -8.98 50.62 -1.55
C ARG A 1063 -8.59 51.38 -2.80
N GLU A 1064 -8.90 52.67 -2.84
CA GLU A 1064 -8.56 53.55 -3.97
C GLU A 1064 -7.05 53.61 -4.24
N GLU A 1065 -6.22 53.40 -3.21
CA GLU A 1065 -4.75 53.35 -3.35
C GLU A 1065 -4.28 52.18 -4.22
N ASP A 1066 -5.06 51.09 -4.28
CA ASP A 1066 -4.76 49.86 -5.05
C ASP A 1066 -5.04 50.03 -6.56
N THR A 1067 -5.55 51.19 -6.99
CA THR A 1067 -5.89 51.49 -8.40
C THR A 1067 -4.82 52.27 -9.18
N ARG A 1068 -3.75 52.68 -8.50
CA ARG A 1068 -2.61 53.44 -9.06
C ARG A 1068 -1.52 52.50 -9.54
#